data_AF-A0A7C7RP31-F1
#
_entry.id   AF-A0A7C7RP31-F1
#
_cell.length_a   1.000
_cell.length_b   1.000
_cell.length_c   1.000
_cell.angle_alpha   90.00
_cell.angle_beta   90.00
_cell.angle_gamma   90.00
#
_symmetry.space_group_name_H-M   'P 1'
#
loop_
_entity.id
_entity.type
_entity.pdbx_description
1 polymer ?
#
loop_
_entity_poly.entity_id
_entity_poly.type
_entity_poly.pdbx_seq_one_letter_code
_entity_poly.pdbx_strand_id
1 'polypeptide(L)'
;MLISKKIQKKYNLDRLPLADFSAARVLAEKLSAGCEHPLPASEINAMGLLDEVSHILLRQYEMENADVMKRALNRLANEYGRDELDLGLARVDEHFSAPPASLGLSPLEGEKQKPSPKLDMPQILPPQEQGFGEGATALEEMLIFAITNENPALEKYQELLDETPLEGTFYSTMLTPLEKFFKEQPSFGSRSESLLQILRAPQKSSPKSLKGQLNYIVQEWREMLGEKLIQEILRGMDYLIEEEIHDGGGTGGSDGTAEIPEFFGGDYAEYERFSVDKDWMSQIVLVAKNAYVWLDQLSKQYEREIVRLDQIPDEELDLLVAHGFSGLWLIGLWERSRASRKIKQKMGNPDAEASAYSLDDYTIAWKLGGQDALENLRWRAWQRGIRLAADMVPNHMGIDSRWVIEHPERFLSLDHPPYAGYTFNGDDLSDDERVGIYLEDHYYDHSDASVVFKRTDHQTNQTTYIYHGNDGTSMPWNDTAQLNFLDPNVRETVIQTILNVARQFSVIRFDAAMTLAKKHIQRLWYPEPGRGGAIPSRSEYGLSRAEFERAVPQEFWREVVDRVAEEVPDTLLLAEAFWLMEGYFVRTLGMHRVYNSAFMHMLRDEDNGGYRQVMKNTLIFDPQVLKRYVNFMNNPDEETAVEQFGKSDKYFGICTLLATLPGLPMFGHGQVEGYSEKYGMEYRRAYRDETPDAGFMQYHDDTIAPLLYRRYIFADVDNFLLYHFFNADGHVVEDVFAYSNRADDASTGSEQAALVIYHNKFGDTRGWIKESASFMVKAGGDEYLVKRSLVEGLNLLGKEGYVIFRDLVTGLEYIRSIEELEEKGLYVELNAYQRHVFLDFRVVDETWREVCIVLNGAGVESMEGEWKVEEIVEDDEGEEEVEEKKTEKSSPTELQTQQ
;
A
#
# COMPACT_ATOMS: atom_id res chain seq x y z
N MET A 1 -20.78 30.21 22.38
CA MET A 1 -22.05 29.48 22.60
C MET A 1 -22.60 29.70 23.99
N LEU A 2 -23.84 30.18 24.07
CA LEU A 2 -24.61 30.24 25.32
C LEU A 2 -24.94 28.83 25.83
N ILE A 3 -24.58 28.55 27.08
CA ILE A 3 -24.97 27.32 27.79
C ILE A 3 -25.55 27.73 29.15
N SER A 4 -26.65 27.09 29.55
CA SER A 4 -27.30 27.31 30.85
C SER A 4 -26.35 27.02 32.02
N LYS A 5 -26.28 27.94 33.00
CA LYS A 5 -25.50 27.77 34.24
C LYS A 5 -25.91 26.53 35.03
N LYS A 6 -27.16 26.10 34.90
CA LYS A 6 -27.67 24.86 35.49
C LYS A 6 -26.96 23.64 34.91
N ILE A 7 -26.80 23.60 33.59
CA ILE A 7 -26.10 22.54 32.85
C ILE A 7 -24.59 22.60 33.13
N GLN A 8 -24.01 23.81 33.13
CA GLN A 8 -22.60 24.01 33.51
C GLN A 8 -22.32 23.48 34.92
N LYS A 9 -23.22 23.73 35.88
CA LYS A 9 -23.10 23.21 37.24
C LYS A 9 -23.35 21.70 37.32
N LYS A 10 -24.31 21.18 36.55
CA LYS A 10 -24.65 19.74 36.51
C LYS A 10 -23.45 18.90 36.05
N TYR A 11 -22.76 19.36 35.01
CA TYR A 11 -21.64 18.62 34.40
C TYR A 11 -20.25 19.20 34.73
N ASN A 12 -20.17 20.17 35.64
CA ASN A 12 -18.94 20.86 36.00
C ASN A 12 -18.16 21.35 34.76
N LEU A 13 -18.82 22.15 33.93
CA LEU A 13 -18.28 22.71 32.69
C LEU A 13 -17.70 24.10 32.99
N ASP A 14 -16.39 24.19 33.12
CA ASP A 14 -15.68 25.47 33.17
C ASP A 14 -15.48 25.98 31.74
N ARG A 15 -16.26 26.99 31.30
CA ARG A 15 -16.13 27.75 30.03
C ARG A 15 -15.29 27.05 28.93
N LEU A 16 -15.83 25.97 28.37
CA LEU A 16 -15.14 25.13 27.39
C LEU A 16 -15.34 25.67 25.97
N PRO A 17 -14.28 25.89 25.17
CA PRO A 17 -14.41 26.21 23.75
C PRO A 17 -14.84 24.96 22.99
N LEU A 18 -16.12 24.84 22.61
CA LEU A 18 -16.65 23.60 22.02
C LEU A 18 -16.06 23.27 20.64
N ALA A 19 -15.48 24.24 19.95
CA ALA A 19 -14.73 24.03 18.71
C ALA A 19 -13.37 23.33 18.94
N ASP A 20 -12.94 23.15 20.20
CA ASP A 20 -11.77 22.35 20.56
C ASP A 20 -12.15 20.87 20.74
N PHE A 21 -11.32 19.98 20.19
CA PHE A 21 -11.56 18.53 20.22
C PHE A 21 -11.59 17.95 21.64
N SER A 22 -10.65 18.37 22.50
CA SER A 22 -10.56 17.89 23.88
C SER A 22 -11.77 18.35 24.70
N ALA A 23 -12.15 19.61 24.55
CA ALA A 23 -13.35 20.16 25.16
C ALA A 23 -14.63 19.42 24.73
N ALA A 24 -14.75 19.12 23.43
CA ALA A 24 -15.88 18.38 22.88
C ALA A 24 -15.95 16.94 23.42
N ARG A 25 -14.82 16.22 23.52
CA ARG A 25 -14.74 14.87 24.10
C ARG A 25 -15.14 14.85 25.57
N VAL A 26 -14.59 15.75 26.38
CA VAL A 26 -14.94 15.85 27.81
C VAL A 26 -16.43 16.14 28.00
N LEU A 27 -17.02 16.97 27.14
CA LEU A 27 -18.46 17.25 27.20
C LEU A 27 -19.28 16.03 26.76
N ALA A 28 -18.91 15.38 25.66
CA ALA A 28 -19.54 14.16 25.16
C ALA A 28 -19.57 13.07 26.23
N GLU A 29 -18.43 12.80 26.87
CA GLU A 29 -18.30 11.84 27.98
C GLU A 29 -19.30 12.13 29.10
N LYS A 30 -19.33 13.39 29.56
CA LYS A 30 -20.19 13.81 30.66
C LYS A 30 -21.68 13.72 30.34
N LEU A 31 -22.07 14.05 29.11
CA LEU A 31 -23.46 13.96 28.65
C LEU A 31 -23.90 12.52 28.36
N SER A 32 -22.96 11.68 27.95
CA SER A 32 -23.21 10.28 27.61
C SER A 32 -23.22 9.37 28.83
N ALA A 33 -22.74 9.85 29.99
CA ALA A 33 -22.69 9.10 31.24
C ALA A 33 -24.08 8.61 31.67
N GLY A 34 -24.36 7.31 31.46
CA GLY A 34 -25.62 6.67 31.81
C GLY A 34 -26.71 6.74 30.73
N CYS A 35 -26.38 7.16 29.52
CA CYS A 35 -27.28 7.16 28.36
C CYS A 35 -27.14 5.85 27.56
N GLU A 36 -28.25 5.29 27.05
CA GLU A 36 -28.23 4.10 26.18
C GLU A 36 -27.54 4.35 24.83
N HIS A 37 -27.56 5.60 24.36
CA HIS A 37 -26.86 6.05 23.16
C HIS A 37 -25.96 7.24 23.52
N PRO A 38 -24.62 7.08 23.50
CA PRO A 38 -23.71 8.18 23.76
C PRO A 38 -23.83 9.25 22.67
N LEU A 39 -23.62 10.52 23.04
CA LEU A 39 -23.61 11.64 22.11
C LEU A 39 -22.22 11.75 21.45
N PRO A 40 -22.15 11.81 20.11
CA PRO A 40 -20.88 11.89 19.39
C PRO A 40 -20.12 13.19 19.71
N ALA A 41 -18.82 13.07 19.97
CA ALA A 41 -17.96 14.21 20.27
C ALA A 41 -17.70 15.08 19.03
N SER A 42 -17.65 14.47 17.84
CA SER A 42 -17.49 15.19 16.57
C SER A 42 -18.65 16.13 16.26
N GLU A 43 -19.86 15.75 16.65
CA GLU A 43 -21.04 16.59 16.46
C GLU A 43 -21.10 17.76 17.44
N ILE A 44 -20.63 17.58 18.68
CA ILE A 44 -20.44 18.68 19.64
C ILE A 44 -19.39 19.67 19.12
N ASN A 45 -18.31 19.16 18.53
CA ASN A 45 -17.28 19.98 17.89
C ASN A 45 -17.86 20.79 16.71
N ALA A 46 -18.59 20.12 15.82
CA ALA A 46 -19.26 20.76 14.69
C ALA A 46 -20.25 21.85 15.13
N MET A 47 -21.00 21.62 16.20
CA MET A 47 -21.88 22.63 16.80
C MET A 47 -21.08 23.85 17.29
N GLY A 48 -19.93 23.64 17.96
CA GLY A 48 -19.02 24.71 18.35
C GLY A 48 -18.50 25.54 17.17
N LEU A 49 -18.11 24.87 16.08
CA LEU A 49 -17.65 25.53 14.86
C LEU A 49 -18.75 26.37 14.19
N LEU A 50 -19.99 25.89 14.15
CA LEU A 50 -21.14 26.64 13.61
C LEU A 50 -21.43 27.91 14.43
N ASP A 51 -21.31 27.82 15.75
CA ASP A 51 -21.46 28.96 16.67
C ASP A 51 -20.35 30.01 16.43
N GLU A 52 -19.09 29.59 16.34
CA GLU A 52 -17.96 30.49 16.07
C GLU A 52 -18.08 31.20 14.71
N VAL A 53 -18.46 30.47 13.65
CA VAL A 53 -18.74 31.06 12.33
C VAL A 53 -19.85 32.12 12.43
N SER A 54 -20.91 31.84 13.19
CA SER A 54 -22.03 32.77 13.37
C SER A 54 -21.60 34.07 14.04
N HIS A 55 -20.77 34.00 15.08
CA HIS A 55 -20.19 35.18 15.74
C HIS A 55 -19.27 35.97 14.80
N ILE A 56 -18.43 35.30 14.01
CA ILE A 56 -17.53 35.97 13.06
C ILE A 56 -18.33 36.73 12.00
N LEU A 57 -19.35 36.11 11.42
CA LEU A 57 -20.21 36.76 10.44
C LEU A 57 -20.96 37.95 11.03
N LEU A 58 -21.52 37.81 12.23
CA LEU A 58 -22.21 38.92 12.89
C LEU A 58 -21.25 40.09 13.17
N ARG A 59 -20.03 39.80 13.62
CA ARG A 59 -19.02 40.83 13.87
C ARG A 59 -18.57 41.53 12.60
N GLN A 60 -18.34 40.80 11.52
CA GLN A 60 -18.03 41.38 10.20
C GLN A 60 -19.17 42.29 9.74
N TYR A 61 -20.42 41.87 9.94
CA TYR A 61 -21.58 42.67 9.58
C TYR A 61 -21.66 43.97 10.39
N GLU A 62 -21.37 43.92 11.69
CA GLU A 62 -21.33 45.10 12.56
C GLU A 62 -20.22 46.07 12.15
N MET A 63 -19.07 45.57 11.69
CA MET A 63 -17.99 46.41 11.16
C MET A 63 -18.42 47.19 9.91
N GLU A 64 -19.22 46.57 9.04
CA GLU A 64 -19.80 47.23 7.86
C GLU A 64 -21.01 48.12 8.22
N ASN A 65 -21.73 47.77 9.29
CA ASN A 65 -22.97 48.39 9.74
C ASN A 65 -22.89 48.77 11.22
N ALA A 66 -22.13 49.83 11.51
CA ALA A 66 -21.90 50.29 12.88
C ALA A 66 -23.20 50.49 13.68
N ASP A 67 -23.15 50.09 14.96
CA ASP A 67 -24.25 50.15 15.94
C ASP A 67 -25.52 49.37 15.54
N VAL A 68 -25.45 48.43 14.57
CA VAL A 68 -26.64 47.70 14.10
C VAL A 68 -27.32 46.91 15.22
N MET A 69 -26.57 46.31 16.14
CA MET A 69 -27.13 45.58 17.29
C MET A 69 -27.78 46.52 18.31
N LYS A 70 -27.24 47.73 18.52
CA LYS A 70 -27.89 48.76 19.34
C LYS A 70 -29.19 49.25 18.70
N ARG A 71 -29.22 49.38 17.36
CA ARG A 71 -30.45 49.72 16.62
C ARG A 71 -31.49 48.59 16.70
N ALA A 72 -31.06 47.34 16.60
CA ALA A 72 -31.92 46.17 16.79
C ALA A 72 -32.52 46.12 18.20
N LEU A 73 -31.71 46.40 19.23
CA LEU A 73 -32.16 46.50 20.61
C LEU A 73 -33.22 47.58 20.81
N ASN A 74 -32.99 48.77 20.25
CA ASN A 74 -33.98 49.86 20.27
C ASN A 74 -35.27 49.50 19.52
N ARG A 75 -35.18 48.71 18.44
CA ARG A 75 -36.35 48.21 17.71
C ARG A 75 -37.20 47.31 18.61
N LEU A 76 -36.57 46.39 19.33
CA LEU A 76 -37.26 45.51 20.28
C LEU A 76 -37.85 46.28 21.47
N ALA A 77 -37.13 47.27 21.99
CA ALA A 77 -37.63 48.14 23.06
C ALA A 77 -38.93 48.86 22.66
N ASN A 78 -39.05 49.28 21.40
CA ASN A 78 -40.25 49.92 20.87
C ASN A 78 -41.40 48.94 20.61
N GLU A 79 -41.10 47.68 20.31
CA GLU A 79 -42.10 46.65 20.01
C GLU A 79 -42.71 46.06 21.29
N TYR A 80 -41.88 45.75 22.29
CA TYR A 80 -42.28 45.03 23.51
C TYR A 80 -42.36 45.90 24.77
N GLY A 81 -41.77 47.10 24.74
CA GLY A 81 -41.60 47.94 25.92
C GLY A 81 -40.28 47.65 26.65
N ARG A 82 -39.74 48.68 27.30
CA ARG A 82 -38.40 48.63 27.91
C ARG A 82 -38.33 47.69 29.12
N ASP A 83 -39.36 47.66 29.95
CA ASP A 83 -39.40 46.79 31.14
C ASP A 83 -39.39 45.29 30.76
N GLU A 84 -40.07 44.91 29.67
CA GLU A 84 -40.11 43.54 29.15
C GLU A 84 -38.78 43.14 28.51
N LEU A 85 -38.16 44.07 27.77
CA LEU A 85 -36.83 43.89 27.19
C LEU A 85 -35.77 43.70 28.28
N ASP A 86 -35.74 44.60 29.27
CA ASP A 86 -34.78 44.55 30.37
C ASP A 86 -34.95 43.27 31.20
N LEU A 87 -36.19 42.78 31.39
CA LEU A 87 -36.46 41.49 32.03
C LEU A 87 -35.86 40.31 31.25
N GLY A 88 -36.05 40.27 29.92
CA GLY A 88 -35.51 39.18 29.10
C GLY A 88 -33.98 39.17 29.06
N LEU A 89 -33.34 40.34 28.94
CA LEU A 89 -31.88 40.46 28.99
C LEU A 89 -31.34 40.04 30.37
N ALA A 90 -31.99 40.47 31.45
CA ALA A 90 -31.60 40.09 32.81
C ALA A 90 -31.72 38.58 33.04
N ARG A 91 -32.72 37.89 32.44
CA ARG A 91 -32.84 36.43 32.55
C ARG A 91 -31.72 35.69 31.81
N VAL A 92 -31.24 36.23 30.69
CA VAL A 92 -30.07 35.68 30.00
C VAL A 92 -28.85 35.79 30.92
N ASP A 93 -28.59 36.96 31.49
CA ASP A 93 -27.47 37.16 32.41
C ASP A 93 -27.59 36.32 33.69
N GLU A 94 -28.81 36.11 34.19
CA GLU A 94 -29.08 35.30 35.39
C GLU A 94 -28.81 33.82 35.14
N HIS A 95 -29.34 33.28 34.04
CA HIS A 95 -29.40 31.83 33.81
C HIS A 95 -28.32 31.29 32.88
N PHE A 96 -27.68 32.13 32.08
CA PHE A 96 -26.66 31.74 31.12
C PHE A 96 -25.34 32.44 31.44
N SER A 97 -24.23 31.76 31.14
CA SER A 97 -22.91 32.39 31.23
C SER A 97 -22.60 33.03 29.88
N ALA A 98 -22.21 34.30 29.89
CA ALA A 98 -21.64 34.93 28.70
C ALA A 98 -20.43 34.10 28.21
N PRO A 99 -20.28 33.91 26.88
CA PRO A 99 -19.08 33.26 26.35
C PRO A 99 -17.83 34.04 26.80
N PRO A 100 -16.67 33.38 26.93
CA PRO A 100 -15.43 34.11 27.15
C PRO A 100 -15.31 35.19 26.08
N ALA A 101 -14.94 36.42 26.46
CA ALA A 101 -14.52 37.44 25.49
C ALA A 101 -13.53 36.75 24.57
N SER A 102 -13.87 36.70 23.27
CA SER A 102 -13.14 35.96 22.26
C SER A 102 -11.63 36.05 22.50
N LEU A 103 -10.96 34.89 22.50
CA LEU A 103 -9.50 34.82 22.42
C LEU A 103 -9.05 35.87 21.42
N GLY A 104 -8.41 36.92 21.94
CA GLY A 104 -8.07 38.09 21.16
C GLY A 104 -7.28 37.67 19.93
N LEU A 105 -7.79 38.00 18.75
CA LEU A 105 -6.93 38.51 17.70
C LEU A 105 -6.28 39.78 18.26
N SER A 106 -5.24 39.62 19.07
CA SER A 106 -4.33 40.71 19.38
C SER A 106 -3.80 41.26 18.05
N PRO A 107 -3.77 42.58 17.84
CA PRO A 107 -2.95 43.13 16.79
C PRO A 107 -1.50 42.76 17.12
N LEU A 108 -0.90 41.92 16.27
CA LEU A 108 0.52 41.59 16.19
C LEU A 108 1.42 42.41 17.13
N GLU A 109 1.82 41.84 18.27
CA GLU A 109 2.97 42.34 19.02
C GLU A 109 4.24 41.97 18.24
N GLY A 110 4.59 42.83 17.28
CA GLY A 110 5.84 42.79 16.56
C GLY A 110 7.02 43.23 17.44
N GLU A 111 8.12 42.51 17.30
CA GLU A 111 9.41 42.73 17.95
C GLU A 111 9.92 44.18 17.86
N LYS A 112 10.67 44.56 18.90
CA LYS A 112 11.38 45.83 19.05
C LYS A 112 12.30 46.14 17.86
N GLN A 113 12.07 47.24 17.15
CA GLN A 113 13.12 48.04 16.48
C GLN A 113 12.65 49.49 16.14
N LYS A 114 13.63 50.37 15.90
CA LYS A 114 13.71 51.85 16.12
C LYS A 114 13.10 52.75 14.99
N PRO A 115 13.06 54.11 15.12
CA PRO A 115 11.84 54.91 14.87
C PRO A 115 11.79 55.84 13.62
N SER A 116 10.55 56.25 13.29
CA SER A 116 10.05 57.51 12.63
C SER A 116 9.94 57.56 11.09
N PRO A 117 9.08 58.45 10.48
CA PRO A 117 8.07 59.36 11.05
C PRO A 117 6.66 59.35 10.39
N LYS A 118 5.64 59.47 11.25
CA LYS A 118 4.35 60.21 11.16
C LYS A 118 3.53 60.23 9.86
N LEU A 119 2.35 59.59 9.93
CA LEU A 119 1.09 60.19 9.49
C LEU A 119 0.12 60.16 10.68
N ASP A 120 -0.36 61.33 11.11
CA ASP A 120 -1.26 61.50 12.25
C ASP A 120 -2.62 60.83 12.00
N MET A 121 -3.01 59.90 12.86
CA MET A 121 -4.40 59.47 13.06
C MET A 121 -4.71 59.50 14.57
N PRO A 122 -5.90 59.97 14.98
CA PRO A 122 -6.17 60.40 16.35
C PRO A 122 -6.11 59.23 17.35
N GLN A 123 -5.45 59.47 18.48
CA GLN A 123 -5.57 58.62 19.67
C GLN A 123 -7.03 58.62 20.12
N ILE A 124 -7.74 57.51 19.88
CA ILE A 124 -9.05 57.26 20.48
C ILE A 124 -8.77 56.68 21.88
N LEU A 125 -8.87 57.53 22.90
CA LEU A 125 -9.09 57.09 24.28
C LEU A 125 -10.40 56.26 24.32
N PRO A 126 -10.47 55.19 25.12
CA PRO A 126 -11.68 54.39 25.20
C PRO A 126 -12.86 55.27 25.67
N PRO A 127 -14.04 55.19 25.04
CA PRO A 127 -15.21 55.89 25.54
C PRO A 127 -15.56 55.33 26.93
N GLN A 128 -15.58 56.19 27.94
CA GLN A 128 -16.41 55.94 29.11
C GLN A 128 -17.87 56.07 28.65
N GLU A 129 -18.54 54.94 28.40
CA GLU A 129 -19.97 54.91 28.10
C GLU A 129 -20.74 54.16 29.17
N GLN A 130 -21.56 54.90 29.91
CA GLN A 130 -22.60 54.39 30.77
C GLN A 130 -23.74 53.79 29.91
N GLY A 131 -24.06 52.50 30.11
CA GLY A 131 -25.45 52.03 30.14
C GLY A 131 -26.08 51.29 28.95
N PHE A 132 -25.39 51.01 27.84
CA PHE A 132 -26.02 50.24 26.72
C PHE A 132 -25.11 49.20 26.02
N GLY A 133 -23.85 49.08 26.41
CA GLY A 133 -22.92 48.09 25.82
C GLY A 133 -23.25 46.64 26.18
N GLU A 134 -23.76 46.39 27.40
CA GLU A 134 -24.05 45.04 27.90
C GLU A 134 -25.28 44.42 27.21
N GLY A 135 -26.34 45.21 26.95
CA GLY A 135 -27.58 44.72 26.34
C GLY A 135 -27.48 44.38 24.85
N ALA A 136 -26.57 45.01 24.10
CA ALA A 136 -26.36 44.70 22.69
C ALA A 136 -25.65 43.35 22.52
N THR A 137 -24.67 43.06 23.37
CA THR A 137 -23.99 41.75 23.42
C THR A 137 -24.94 40.65 23.87
N ALA A 138 -25.76 40.88 24.90
CA ALA A 138 -26.77 39.90 25.32
C ALA A 138 -27.78 39.59 24.19
N LEU A 139 -28.18 40.60 23.40
CA LEU A 139 -29.06 40.39 22.25
C LEU A 139 -28.39 39.60 21.11
N GLU A 140 -27.11 39.81 20.86
CA GLU A 140 -26.33 39.01 19.90
C GLU A 140 -26.35 37.53 20.27
N GLU A 141 -26.03 37.23 21.52
CA GLU A 141 -26.02 35.87 22.04
C GLU A 141 -27.42 35.22 21.95
N MET A 142 -28.47 35.95 22.36
CA MET A 142 -29.86 35.50 22.20
C MET A 142 -30.21 35.17 20.76
N LEU A 143 -29.78 36.00 19.80
CA LEU A 143 -30.05 35.79 18.37
C LEU A 143 -29.38 34.51 17.86
N ILE A 144 -28.10 34.29 18.17
CA ILE A 144 -27.36 33.10 17.76
C ILE A 144 -27.94 31.84 18.43
N PHE A 145 -28.26 31.92 19.73
CA PHE A 145 -28.88 30.82 20.47
C PHE A 145 -30.26 30.44 19.92
N ALA A 146 -31.08 31.41 19.53
CA ALA A 146 -32.38 31.14 18.91
C ALA A 146 -32.24 30.52 17.52
N ILE A 147 -31.27 30.96 16.70
CA ILE A 147 -30.98 30.34 15.39
C ILE A 147 -30.46 28.91 15.57
N THR A 148 -29.62 28.68 16.58
CA THR A 148 -29.08 27.34 16.91
C THR A 148 -30.18 26.38 17.33
N ASN A 149 -31.15 26.84 18.14
CA ASN A 149 -32.33 26.07 18.52
C ASN A 149 -33.29 25.75 17.34
N GLU A 150 -33.28 26.55 16.28
CA GLU A 150 -34.03 26.24 15.04
C GLU A 150 -33.36 25.16 14.18
N ASN A 151 -32.11 24.77 14.46
CA ASN A 151 -31.33 23.85 13.61
C ASN A 151 -31.79 22.39 13.82
N PRO A 152 -32.41 21.75 12.80
CA PRO A 152 -32.93 20.39 12.97
C PRO A 152 -31.83 19.33 13.20
N ALA A 153 -30.59 19.61 12.82
CA ALA A 153 -29.46 18.71 13.06
C ALA A 153 -29.06 18.63 14.54
N LEU A 154 -29.51 19.58 15.37
CA LEU A 154 -29.15 19.67 16.80
C LEU A 154 -30.28 19.21 17.74
N GLU A 155 -31.34 18.59 17.22
CA GLU A 155 -32.52 18.16 18.00
C GLU A 155 -32.17 17.25 19.19
N LYS A 156 -31.13 16.41 19.06
CA LYS A 156 -30.66 15.52 20.14
C LYS A 156 -29.89 16.23 21.25
N TYR A 157 -29.53 17.50 21.07
CA TYR A 157 -28.77 18.32 22.03
C TYR A 157 -29.63 19.30 22.81
N GLN A 158 -30.96 19.13 22.82
CA GLN A 158 -31.90 20.02 23.54
C GLN A 158 -31.58 20.24 25.02
N GLU A 159 -30.95 19.27 25.69
CA GLU A 159 -30.51 19.47 27.08
C GLU A 159 -29.44 20.56 27.21
N LEU A 160 -28.53 20.68 26.24
CA LEU A 160 -27.54 21.76 26.18
C LEU A 160 -28.16 23.09 25.76
N LEU A 161 -29.19 23.04 24.92
CA LEU A 161 -29.87 24.18 24.32
C LEU A 161 -31.17 24.55 25.06
N ASP A 162 -31.28 24.23 26.35
CA ASP A 162 -32.47 24.45 27.18
C ASP A 162 -32.88 25.94 27.25
N GLU A 163 -33.95 26.28 26.54
CA GLU A 163 -34.52 27.63 26.48
C GLU A 163 -35.60 27.89 27.56
N THR A 164 -35.98 26.89 28.37
CA THR A 164 -37.01 27.04 29.41
C THR A 164 -36.78 28.22 30.37
N PRO A 165 -35.53 28.60 30.76
CA PRO A 165 -35.31 29.81 31.57
C PRO A 165 -35.78 31.12 30.92
N LEU A 166 -35.89 31.15 29.59
CA LEU A 166 -36.32 32.31 28.80
C LEU A 166 -37.84 32.30 28.49
N GLU A 167 -38.56 31.25 28.88
CA GLU A 167 -40.01 31.16 28.69
C GLU A 167 -40.77 32.29 29.40
N GLY A 168 -41.76 32.85 28.72
CA GLY A 168 -42.54 33.99 29.24
C GLY A 168 -41.79 35.32 29.23
N THR A 169 -40.72 35.43 28.43
CA THR A 169 -40.10 36.71 28.02
C THR A 169 -40.35 36.96 26.53
N PHE A 170 -39.88 38.10 26.01
CA PHE A 170 -39.98 38.42 24.57
C PHE A 170 -39.21 37.44 23.65
N TYR A 171 -38.28 36.62 24.19
CA TYR A 171 -37.39 35.72 23.44
C TYR A 171 -38.14 34.85 22.41
N SER A 172 -39.25 34.21 22.81
CA SER A 172 -40.01 33.29 21.93
C SER A 172 -40.65 33.97 20.71
N THR A 173 -40.71 35.30 20.70
CA THR A 173 -41.28 36.08 19.58
C THR A 173 -40.27 37.02 18.93
N MET A 174 -39.06 37.14 19.46
CA MET A 174 -38.09 38.18 19.08
C MET A 174 -37.58 38.05 17.64
N LEU A 175 -37.53 36.85 17.08
CA LEU A 175 -36.99 36.61 15.75
C LEU A 175 -37.82 37.26 14.64
N THR A 176 -39.15 37.35 14.80
CA THR A 176 -40.04 37.96 13.78
C THR A 176 -39.77 39.46 13.56
N PRO A 177 -39.76 40.33 14.60
CA PRO A 177 -39.40 41.73 14.42
C PRO A 177 -37.93 41.94 14.03
N LEU A 178 -37.02 41.08 14.48
CA LEU A 178 -35.61 41.13 14.06
C LEU A 178 -35.44 40.79 12.57
N GLU A 179 -36.12 39.77 12.04
CA GLU A 179 -36.12 39.46 10.61
C GLU A 179 -36.57 40.64 9.76
N LYS A 180 -37.63 41.33 10.19
CA LYS A 180 -38.09 42.54 9.49
C LYS A 180 -37.05 43.65 9.55
N PHE A 181 -36.45 43.87 10.73
CA PHE A 181 -35.40 44.87 10.93
C PHE A 181 -34.18 44.62 10.03
N PHE A 182 -33.62 43.41 10.02
CA PHE A 182 -32.43 43.09 9.23
C PHE A 182 -32.69 43.05 7.71
N LYS A 183 -33.93 42.88 7.25
CA LYS A 183 -34.31 43.08 5.83
C LYS A 183 -34.29 44.56 5.41
N GLU A 184 -34.46 45.47 6.35
CA GLU A 184 -34.42 46.92 6.12
C GLU A 184 -33.01 47.51 6.28
N GLN A 185 -32.04 46.72 6.79
CA GLN A 185 -30.64 47.13 6.91
C GLN A 185 -29.86 46.87 5.59
N PRO A 186 -28.68 47.50 5.40
CA PRO A 186 -27.81 47.17 4.27
C PRO A 186 -27.46 45.68 4.25
N SER A 187 -27.28 45.13 3.06
CA SER A 187 -26.90 43.73 2.89
C SER A 187 -25.45 43.49 3.35
N PHE A 188 -25.12 42.22 3.61
CA PHE A 188 -23.79 41.80 4.06
C PHE A 188 -22.82 41.72 2.87
N GLY A 189 -21.75 42.52 2.86
CA GLY A 189 -20.82 42.60 1.74
C GLY A 189 -21.51 42.86 0.39
N SER A 190 -21.18 42.08 -0.64
CA SER A 190 -21.81 42.16 -1.98
C SER A 190 -23.05 41.29 -2.16
N ARG A 191 -23.52 40.61 -1.11
CA ARG A 191 -24.65 39.68 -1.17
C ARG A 191 -25.98 40.43 -1.16
N SER A 192 -27.05 39.76 -1.58
CA SER A 192 -28.42 40.33 -1.57
C SER A 192 -29.27 39.86 -0.37
N GLU A 193 -28.75 38.89 0.39
CA GLU A 193 -29.41 38.36 1.58
C GLU A 193 -29.22 39.24 2.82
N SER A 194 -30.20 39.20 3.72
CA SER A 194 -30.08 39.79 5.07
C SER A 194 -29.24 38.92 6.00
N LEU A 195 -28.73 39.49 7.11
CA LEU A 195 -27.90 38.76 8.09
C LEU A 195 -28.55 37.45 8.57
N LEU A 196 -29.83 37.47 8.94
CA LEU A 196 -30.54 36.26 9.40
C LEU A 196 -30.72 35.22 8.29
N GLN A 197 -30.77 35.62 7.02
CA GLN A 197 -30.82 34.66 5.91
C GLN A 197 -29.47 33.97 5.73
N ILE A 198 -28.37 34.71 5.92
CA ILE A 198 -27.01 34.18 5.85
C ILE A 198 -26.75 33.20 7.00
N LEU A 199 -27.02 33.60 8.25
CA LEU A 199 -26.83 32.73 9.42
C LEU A 199 -27.62 31.41 9.32
N ARG A 200 -28.79 31.43 8.67
CA ARG A 200 -29.63 30.24 8.45
C ARG A 200 -29.30 29.46 7.16
N ALA A 201 -28.39 29.94 6.32
CA ALA A 201 -28.14 29.32 5.02
C ALA A 201 -27.57 27.88 5.13
N PRO A 202 -26.61 27.57 6.04
CA PRO A 202 -26.09 26.22 6.18
C PRO A 202 -27.19 25.21 6.55
N GLN A 203 -27.98 25.52 7.59
CA GLN A 203 -29.09 24.66 8.04
C GLN A 203 -30.24 24.56 7.02
N LYS A 204 -30.38 25.49 6.09
CA LYS A 204 -31.33 25.35 4.97
C LYS A 204 -30.79 24.45 3.86
N SER A 205 -29.49 24.54 3.59
CA SER A 205 -28.82 23.70 2.58
C SER A 205 -28.78 22.25 3.02
N SER A 206 -28.43 21.99 4.28
CA SER A 206 -28.31 20.65 4.86
C SER A 206 -29.02 20.54 6.22
N PRO A 207 -30.37 20.42 6.26
CA PRO A 207 -31.13 20.53 7.51
C PRO A 207 -30.84 19.48 8.57
N LYS A 208 -30.39 18.29 8.17
CA LYS A 208 -30.18 17.14 9.08
C LYS A 208 -28.74 16.65 9.11
N SER A 209 -27.79 17.41 8.56
CA SER A 209 -26.39 16.97 8.45
C SER A 209 -25.45 18.09 8.85
N LEU A 210 -24.80 17.97 10.01
CA LEU A 210 -23.79 18.92 10.48
C LEU A 210 -22.60 18.98 9.51
N LYS A 211 -22.14 17.82 9.00
CA LYS A 211 -21.13 17.74 7.93
C LYS A 211 -21.56 18.53 6.68
N GLY A 212 -22.81 18.36 6.23
CA GLY A 212 -23.34 19.10 5.09
C GLY A 212 -23.40 20.62 5.33
N GLN A 213 -23.69 21.04 6.56
CA GLN A 213 -23.68 22.45 6.96
C GLN A 213 -22.26 23.03 6.95
N LEU A 214 -21.27 22.32 7.52
CA LEU A 214 -19.86 22.73 7.47
C LEU A 214 -19.32 22.75 6.04
N ASN A 215 -19.68 21.78 5.20
CA ASN A 215 -19.29 21.77 3.79
C ASN A 215 -19.86 22.97 3.01
N TYR A 216 -21.11 23.35 3.28
CA TYR A 216 -21.70 24.58 2.71
C TYR A 216 -20.86 25.81 3.08
N ILE A 217 -20.44 25.92 4.34
CA ILE A 217 -19.60 27.03 4.83
C ILE A 217 -18.26 27.07 4.09
N VAL A 218 -17.59 25.93 3.91
CA VAL A 218 -16.32 25.87 3.17
C VAL A 218 -16.51 26.28 1.70
N GLN A 219 -17.59 25.81 1.05
CA GLN A 219 -17.82 26.11 -0.36
C GLN A 219 -18.19 27.57 -0.62
N GLU A 220 -19.01 28.16 0.26
CA GLU A 220 -19.61 29.48 0.02
C GLU A 220 -18.89 30.62 0.73
N TRP A 221 -18.24 30.34 1.87
CA TRP A 221 -17.76 31.35 2.81
C TRP A 221 -16.25 31.32 3.06
N ARG A 222 -15.49 30.51 2.31
CA ARG A 222 -14.02 30.41 2.45
C ARG A 222 -13.29 31.75 2.45
N GLU A 223 -13.57 32.60 1.48
CA GLU A 223 -12.92 33.91 1.35
C GLU A 223 -13.26 34.87 2.51
N MET A 224 -14.37 34.63 3.22
CA MET A 224 -14.84 35.47 4.32
C MET A 224 -14.30 35.03 5.68
N LEU A 225 -13.94 33.75 5.85
CA LEU A 225 -13.70 33.15 7.17
C LEU A 225 -12.22 32.99 7.55
N GLY A 226 -11.29 33.37 6.67
CA GLY A 226 -9.85 33.27 6.93
C GLY A 226 -9.36 31.82 6.95
N GLU A 227 -8.10 31.60 6.56
CA GLU A 227 -7.59 30.24 6.30
C GLU A 227 -7.54 29.37 7.57
N LYS A 228 -7.29 29.97 8.75
CA LYS A 228 -7.21 29.23 10.01
C LYS A 228 -8.53 28.55 10.36
N LEU A 229 -9.65 29.29 10.33
CA LEU A 229 -10.96 28.73 10.66
C LEU A 229 -11.41 27.70 9.63
N ILE A 230 -11.08 27.90 8.36
CA ILE A 230 -11.38 26.92 7.31
C ILE A 230 -10.65 25.61 7.56
N GLN A 231 -9.38 25.65 8.00
CA GLN A 231 -8.66 24.45 8.40
C GLN A 231 -9.29 23.77 9.63
N GLU A 232 -9.75 24.53 10.63
CA GLU A 232 -10.47 23.99 11.79
C GLU A 232 -11.80 23.33 11.37
N ILE A 233 -12.56 23.95 10.46
CA ILE A 233 -13.81 23.38 9.91
C ILE A 233 -13.54 22.08 9.15
N LEU A 234 -12.51 22.06 8.30
CA LEU A 234 -12.13 20.88 7.54
C LEU A 234 -11.72 19.72 8.48
N ARG A 235 -10.98 19.99 9.56
CA ARG A 235 -10.68 18.96 10.59
C ARG A 235 -11.93 18.49 11.34
N GLY A 236 -12.86 19.39 11.65
CA GLY A 236 -14.14 19.03 12.25
C GLY A 236 -14.98 18.12 11.35
N MET A 237 -14.96 18.36 10.03
CA MET A 237 -15.57 17.49 9.03
C MET A 237 -14.90 16.11 8.96
N ASP A 238 -13.56 16.06 9.04
CA ASP A 238 -12.83 14.79 9.09
C ASP A 238 -13.17 14.00 10.36
N TYR A 239 -13.30 14.68 11.51
CA TYR A 239 -13.66 14.03 12.77
C TYR A 239 -15.07 13.42 12.75
N LEU A 240 -16.03 14.09 12.08
CA LEU A 240 -17.36 13.52 11.83
C LEU A 240 -17.28 12.22 11.00
N ILE A 241 -16.40 12.18 9.99
CA ILE A 241 -16.20 10.98 9.17
C ILE A 241 -15.62 9.83 9.99
N GLU A 242 -14.61 10.11 10.82
CA GLU A 242 -13.97 9.10 11.66
C GLU A 242 -14.96 8.44 12.64
N GLU A 243 -15.80 9.24 13.30
CA GLU A 243 -16.80 8.72 14.26
C GLU A 243 -17.95 7.98 13.55
N GLU A 244 -18.37 8.42 12.35
CA GLU A 244 -19.31 7.66 11.49
C GLU A 244 -18.77 6.28 11.10
N ILE A 245 -17.47 6.18 10.75
CA ILE A 245 -16.83 4.90 10.40
C ILE A 245 -16.76 3.98 11.61
N HIS A 246 -16.40 4.52 12.77
CA HIS A 246 -16.33 3.78 14.04
C HIS A 246 -17.70 3.24 14.46
N ASP A 247 -18.75 4.07 14.50
CA ASP A 247 -20.07 3.68 15.01
C ASP A 247 -20.87 2.81 14.03
N GLY A 248 -20.59 2.89 12.74
CA GLY A 248 -21.32 2.17 11.70
C GLY A 248 -20.96 0.70 11.54
N GLY A 249 -19.97 0.18 12.29
CA GLY A 249 -19.38 -1.15 12.04
C GLY A 249 -18.87 -1.31 10.60
N GLY A 250 -18.64 -0.18 9.92
CA GLY A 250 -18.29 -0.14 8.52
C GLY A 250 -16.85 -0.59 8.37
N THR A 251 -16.61 -1.56 7.50
CA THR A 251 -15.28 -1.77 6.95
C THR A 251 -14.86 -0.46 6.29
N GLY A 252 -14.09 0.37 6.99
CA GLY A 252 -13.33 1.49 6.42
C GLY A 252 -12.24 1.01 5.46
N GLY A 253 -12.48 -0.09 4.74
CA GLY A 253 -11.80 -0.37 3.51
C GLY A 253 -12.51 0.44 2.44
N SER A 254 -11.76 1.23 1.68
CA SER A 254 -12.13 1.50 0.30
C SER A 254 -12.65 0.18 -0.32
N ASP A 255 -13.82 0.20 -0.95
CA ASP A 255 -14.64 -0.91 -1.45
C ASP A 255 -13.95 -1.84 -2.49
N GLY A 256 -12.65 -2.12 -2.38
CA GLY A 256 -11.83 -2.76 -3.42
C GLY A 256 -11.75 -1.92 -4.71
N THR A 257 -12.50 -0.82 -4.82
CA THR A 257 -12.42 0.13 -5.92
C THR A 257 -11.27 1.09 -5.64
N ALA A 258 -10.04 0.59 -5.82
CA ALA A 258 -8.94 1.48 -6.15
C ALA A 258 -9.37 2.23 -7.42
N GLU A 259 -9.57 3.56 -7.33
CA GLU A 259 -9.60 4.38 -8.54
C GLU A 259 -8.35 4.05 -9.35
N ILE A 260 -8.54 3.76 -10.64
CA ILE A 260 -7.47 3.44 -11.58
C ILE A 260 -6.46 4.61 -11.55
N PRO A 261 -5.23 4.42 -11.06
CA PRO A 261 -4.32 5.54 -10.89
C PRO A 261 -3.81 6.05 -12.21
N GLU A 262 -3.85 7.37 -12.35
CA GLU A 262 -3.09 8.08 -13.36
C GLU A 262 -1.62 8.09 -12.94
N PHE A 263 -0.76 7.39 -13.69
CA PHE A 263 0.70 7.36 -13.54
C PHE A 263 1.39 8.71 -13.83
N PHE A 264 0.61 9.78 -14.01
CA PHE A 264 1.09 11.11 -14.37
C PHE A 264 0.36 12.15 -13.54
N GLY A 265 1.09 12.89 -12.70
CA GLY A 265 0.58 14.12 -12.06
C GLY A 265 0.26 14.05 -10.56
N GLY A 266 0.98 13.23 -9.79
CA GLY A 266 0.89 13.25 -8.33
C GLY A 266 1.41 14.55 -7.70
N ASP A 267 0.95 14.82 -6.47
CA ASP A 267 1.40 15.95 -5.63
C ASP A 267 2.93 15.98 -5.42
N TYR A 268 3.62 14.84 -5.52
CA TYR A 268 5.07 14.70 -5.38
C TYR A 268 5.75 14.50 -6.74
N ALA A 269 6.85 15.21 -6.98
CA ALA A 269 7.58 15.13 -8.25
C ALA A 269 8.24 13.74 -8.41
N GLU A 270 7.87 13.02 -9.47
CA GLU A 270 8.54 11.78 -9.85
C GLU A 270 9.69 12.05 -10.81
N TYR A 271 10.90 11.63 -10.44
CA TYR A 271 12.10 11.80 -11.24
C TYR A 271 12.90 10.51 -11.28
N GLU A 272 13.74 10.37 -12.30
CA GLU A 272 14.54 9.17 -12.49
C GLU A 272 15.79 9.20 -11.60
N ARG A 273 15.91 8.22 -10.70
CA ARG A 273 17.04 8.02 -9.78
C ARG A 273 17.15 6.55 -9.34
N PHE A 274 17.23 5.65 -10.33
CA PHE A 274 17.44 4.23 -10.12
C PHE A 274 18.71 3.94 -9.29
N SER A 275 18.66 2.87 -8.49
CA SER A 275 19.86 2.27 -7.91
C SER A 275 20.67 1.52 -8.97
N VAL A 276 21.98 1.45 -8.77
CA VAL A 276 22.87 0.65 -9.62
C VAL A 276 22.84 -0.79 -9.13
N ASP A 277 22.48 -1.71 -10.02
CA ASP A 277 22.54 -3.14 -9.74
C ASP A 277 23.99 -3.64 -9.86
N LYS A 278 24.38 -4.57 -8.97
CA LYS A 278 25.56 -5.42 -9.19
C LYS A 278 25.18 -6.62 -10.04
N ASP A 279 26.17 -7.24 -10.68
CA ASP A 279 25.97 -8.38 -11.61
C ASP A 279 25.10 -9.51 -11.03
N TRP A 280 25.25 -9.82 -9.73
CA TRP A 280 24.47 -10.88 -9.08
C TRP A 280 23.00 -10.49 -8.81
N MET A 281 22.70 -9.19 -8.70
CA MET A 281 21.39 -8.69 -8.28
C MET A 281 20.30 -8.94 -9.33
N SER A 282 20.64 -8.82 -10.61
CA SER A 282 19.72 -9.10 -11.72
C SER A 282 19.47 -10.60 -11.92
N GLN A 283 20.43 -11.44 -11.52
CA GLN A 283 20.41 -12.88 -11.76
C GLN A 283 19.97 -13.72 -10.55
N ILE A 284 19.60 -13.08 -9.43
CA ILE A 284 19.18 -13.83 -8.24
C ILE A 284 17.83 -14.53 -8.47
N VAL A 285 17.74 -15.78 -7.99
CA VAL A 285 16.51 -16.57 -7.94
C VAL A 285 16.25 -16.88 -6.47
N LEU A 286 15.13 -16.39 -5.95
CA LEU A 286 14.82 -16.44 -4.53
C LEU A 286 13.83 -17.56 -4.23
N VAL A 287 14.07 -18.32 -3.16
CA VAL A 287 13.06 -19.20 -2.56
C VAL A 287 12.74 -18.72 -1.14
N ALA A 288 11.46 -18.60 -0.83
CA ALA A 288 10.96 -18.27 0.50
C ALA A 288 10.68 -19.55 1.29
N LYS A 289 11.18 -19.64 2.53
CA LYS A 289 10.89 -20.73 3.45
C LYS A 289 10.49 -20.16 4.82
N ASN A 290 9.31 -20.53 5.31
CA ASN A 290 8.97 -20.36 6.72
C ASN A 290 9.92 -21.21 7.57
N ALA A 291 10.77 -20.56 8.38
CA ALA A 291 11.90 -21.23 9.03
C ALA A 291 11.45 -22.36 9.97
N TYR A 292 10.46 -22.12 10.83
CA TYR A 292 9.99 -23.13 11.78
C TYR A 292 9.32 -24.32 11.09
N VAL A 293 8.46 -24.04 10.11
CA VAL A 293 7.78 -25.09 9.33
C VAL A 293 8.78 -25.93 8.54
N TRP A 294 9.77 -25.28 7.91
CA TRP A 294 10.79 -25.99 7.14
C TRP A 294 11.66 -26.88 8.04
N LEU A 295 12.07 -26.41 9.22
CA LEU A 295 12.83 -27.20 10.18
C LEU A 295 12.03 -28.43 10.67
N ASP A 296 10.73 -28.30 10.90
CA ASP A 296 9.83 -29.43 11.21
C ASP A 296 9.74 -30.45 10.05
N GLN A 297 9.57 -29.98 8.81
CA GLN A 297 9.55 -30.83 7.62
C GLN A 297 10.88 -31.56 7.41
N LEU A 298 12.02 -30.86 7.55
CA LEU A 298 13.34 -31.46 7.48
C LEU A 298 13.54 -32.49 8.59
N SER A 299 13.01 -32.24 9.80
CA SER A 299 13.10 -33.21 10.89
C SER A 299 12.42 -34.53 10.54
N LYS A 300 11.25 -34.45 9.89
CA LYS A 300 10.51 -35.62 9.39
C LYS A 300 11.25 -36.30 8.24
N GLN A 301 11.74 -35.54 7.27
CA GLN A 301 12.44 -36.05 6.09
C GLN A 301 13.75 -36.77 6.43
N TYR A 302 14.54 -36.24 7.37
CA TYR A 302 15.85 -36.80 7.76
C TYR A 302 15.77 -37.68 9.01
N GLU A 303 14.57 -37.97 9.51
CA GLU A 303 14.31 -38.81 10.69
C GLU A 303 15.16 -38.43 11.92
N ARG A 304 15.41 -37.12 12.12
CA ARG A 304 16.19 -36.58 13.25
C ARG A 304 15.65 -35.22 13.66
N GLU A 305 15.84 -34.82 14.92
CA GLU A 305 15.42 -33.49 15.38
C GLU A 305 16.30 -32.38 14.76
N ILE A 306 15.67 -31.46 14.04
CA ILE A 306 16.27 -30.27 13.41
C ILE A 306 15.42 -29.08 13.86
N VAL A 307 15.95 -28.28 14.79
CA VAL A 307 15.22 -27.16 15.43
C VAL A 307 15.98 -25.84 15.34
N ARG A 308 17.23 -25.86 14.87
CA ARG A 308 18.11 -24.68 14.73
C ARG A 308 18.65 -24.53 13.31
N LEU A 309 19.03 -23.30 12.95
CA LEU A 309 19.55 -22.96 11.62
C LEU A 309 20.86 -23.69 11.29
N ASP A 310 21.74 -23.89 12.27
CA ASP A 310 22.99 -24.62 12.12
C ASP A 310 22.80 -26.14 11.90
N GLN A 311 21.59 -26.66 12.12
CA GLN A 311 21.26 -28.08 11.95
C GLN A 311 20.69 -28.42 10.56
N ILE A 312 20.38 -27.41 9.74
CA ILE A 312 19.92 -27.62 8.35
C ILE A 312 20.99 -28.43 7.61
N PRO A 313 20.64 -29.62 7.05
CA PRO A 313 21.61 -30.49 6.38
C PRO A 313 22.30 -29.81 5.20
N ASP A 314 23.52 -30.25 4.89
CA ASP A 314 24.27 -29.73 3.74
C ASP A 314 23.64 -30.19 2.42
N GLU A 315 23.08 -31.40 2.42
CA GLU A 315 22.35 -32.00 1.30
C GLU A 315 21.15 -31.15 0.89
N GLU A 316 20.47 -30.51 1.85
CA GLU A 316 19.35 -29.63 1.58
C GLU A 316 19.81 -28.33 0.88
N LEU A 317 20.95 -27.78 1.28
CA LEU A 317 21.53 -26.62 0.61
C LEU A 317 22.01 -26.98 -0.81
N ASP A 318 22.55 -28.19 -0.99
CA ASP A 318 22.93 -28.72 -2.30
C ASP A 318 21.70 -28.91 -3.21
N LEU A 319 20.56 -29.37 -2.66
CA LEU A 319 19.29 -29.46 -3.39
C LEU A 319 18.77 -28.08 -3.83
N LEU A 320 18.87 -27.06 -2.98
CA LEU A 320 18.49 -25.69 -3.38
C LEU A 320 19.31 -25.20 -4.58
N VAL A 321 20.62 -25.45 -4.58
CA VAL A 321 21.47 -25.15 -5.75
C VAL A 321 21.05 -25.99 -6.95
N ALA A 322 20.79 -27.29 -6.75
CA ALA A 322 20.38 -28.21 -7.82
C ALA A 322 19.11 -27.75 -8.55
N HIS A 323 18.17 -27.16 -7.83
CA HIS A 323 16.95 -26.55 -8.37
C HIS A 323 17.18 -25.14 -8.98
N GLY A 324 18.40 -24.61 -8.96
CA GLY A 324 18.76 -23.31 -9.54
C GLY A 324 18.55 -22.10 -8.63
N PHE A 325 18.33 -22.30 -7.33
CA PHE A 325 18.18 -21.20 -6.38
C PHE A 325 19.53 -20.60 -5.97
N SER A 326 19.61 -19.27 -5.97
CA SER A 326 20.79 -18.50 -5.56
C SER A 326 20.51 -17.54 -4.39
N GLY A 327 19.25 -17.48 -3.94
CA GLY A 327 18.81 -16.77 -2.74
C GLY A 327 17.88 -17.62 -1.88
N LEU A 328 18.06 -17.57 -0.57
CA LEU A 328 17.21 -18.23 0.43
C LEU A 328 16.66 -17.18 1.40
N TRP A 329 15.36 -16.90 1.29
CA TRP A 329 14.64 -16.06 2.24
C TRP A 329 14.04 -16.91 3.35
N LEU A 330 14.47 -16.63 4.58
CA LEU A 330 13.93 -17.29 5.77
C LEU A 330 12.97 -16.34 6.48
N ILE A 331 11.71 -16.74 6.55
CA ILE A 331 10.66 -15.97 7.20
C ILE A 331 10.66 -16.31 8.69
N GLY A 332 10.58 -15.27 9.52
CA GLY A 332 10.38 -15.40 10.95
C GLY A 332 11.64 -15.75 11.75
N LEU A 333 12.78 -15.20 11.34
CA LEU A 333 14.11 -15.34 11.97
C LEU A 333 14.24 -14.59 13.30
N TRP A 334 13.53 -13.48 13.46
CA TRP A 334 13.68 -12.57 14.58
C TRP A 334 12.99 -13.06 15.85
N GLU A 335 13.46 -12.62 17.01
CA GLU A 335 12.78 -12.81 18.29
C GLU A 335 11.46 -12.02 18.30
N ARG A 336 10.38 -12.67 18.73
CA ARG A 336 9.01 -12.19 18.54
C ARG A 336 8.34 -11.83 19.86
N SER A 337 7.33 -10.96 19.78
CA SER A 337 6.47 -10.53 20.88
C SER A 337 5.83 -11.70 21.62
N ARG A 338 5.92 -11.73 22.94
CA ARG A 338 5.25 -12.76 23.74
C ARG A 338 3.77 -12.42 23.93
N ALA A 339 3.45 -11.13 24.00
CA ALA A 339 2.09 -10.62 24.02
C ALA A 339 1.31 -11.04 22.76
N SER A 340 1.88 -10.92 21.56
CA SER A 340 1.28 -11.41 20.31
C SER A 340 0.87 -12.89 20.41
N ARG A 341 1.75 -13.74 20.94
CA ARG A 341 1.43 -15.15 21.18
C ARG A 341 0.27 -15.33 22.16
N LYS A 342 0.30 -14.63 23.30
CA LYS A 342 -0.77 -14.70 24.32
C LYS A 342 -2.12 -14.30 23.71
N ILE A 343 -2.15 -13.25 22.89
CA ILE A 343 -3.35 -12.77 22.20
C ILE A 343 -3.92 -13.88 21.31
N LYS A 344 -3.11 -14.44 20.40
CA LYS A 344 -3.55 -15.50 19.47
C LYS A 344 -4.06 -16.75 20.19
N GLN A 345 -3.41 -17.14 21.29
CA GLN A 345 -3.83 -18.26 22.12
C GLN A 345 -5.18 -18.03 22.79
N LYS A 346 -5.43 -16.82 23.31
CA LYS A 346 -6.74 -16.45 23.88
C LYS A 346 -7.84 -16.41 22.82
N MET A 347 -7.52 -16.04 21.59
CA MET A 347 -8.46 -16.03 20.44
C MET A 347 -8.77 -17.44 19.88
N GLY A 348 -8.31 -18.51 20.54
CA GLY A 348 -8.71 -19.87 20.22
C GLY A 348 -7.70 -20.70 19.43
N ASN A 349 -6.48 -20.18 19.20
CA ASN A 349 -5.39 -20.95 18.58
C ASN A 349 -4.28 -21.29 19.61
N PRO A 350 -4.43 -22.37 20.41
CA PRO A 350 -3.49 -22.71 21.48
C PRO A 350 -2.08 -23.05 20.97
N ASP A 351 -1.96 -23.50 19.72
CA ASP A 351 -0.71 -23.89 19.07
C ASP A 351 -0.02 -22.71 18.36
N ALA A 352 -0.65 -21.53 18.27
CA ALA A 352 -0.08 -20.36 17.61
C ALA A 352 1.22 -19.89 18.26
N GLU A 353 2.22 -19.56 17.43
CA GLU A 353 3.32 -18.70 17.83
C GLU A 353 2.96 -17.23 17.55
N ALA A 354 3.77 -16.30 18.08
CA ALA A 354 3.65 -14.89 17.76
C ALA A 354 3.75 -14.63 16.25
N SER A 355 3.07 -13.59 15.77
CA SER A 355 3.23 -13.11 14.40
C SER A 355 4.71 -12.89 14.08
N ALA A 356 5.17 -13.36 12.92
CA ALA A 356 6.53 -13.12 12.45
C ALA A 356 6.87 -11.63 12.27
N TYR A 357 5.85 -10.76 12.22
CA TYR A 357 6.01 -9.31 12.09
C TYR A 357 5.72 -8.52 13.38
N SER A 358 5.32 -9.20 14.47
CA SER A 358 5.29 -8.60 15.81
C SER A 358 6.60 -8.91 16.54
N LEU A 359 7.59 -8.02 16.35
CA LEU A 359 8.98 -8.24 16.76
C LEU A 359 9.26 -7.73 18.18
N ASP A 360 10.01 -8.49 18.98
CA ASP A 360 10.61 -7.97 20.22
C ASP A 360 11.81 -7.09 19.89
N ASP A 361 12.70 -7.59 19.03
CA ASP A 361 13.91 -6.90 18.57
C ASP A 361 14.46 -7.59 17.30
N TYR A 362 15.37 -6.92 16.59
CA TYR A 362 16.10 -7.48 15.43
C TYR A 362 17.25 -8.40 15.83
N THR A 363 16.98 -9.30 16.78
CA THR A 363 17.90 -10.36 17.22
C THR A 363 17.40 -11.70 16.70
N ILE A 364 18.30 -12.56 16.23
CA ILE A 364 17.93 -13.91 15.78
C ILE A 364 17.36 -14.71 16.95
N ALA A 365 16.20 -15.32 16.73
CA ALA A 365 15.46 -16.01 17.77
C ALA A 365 16.32 -17.09 18.45
N TRP A 366 16.32 -17.13 19.78
CA TRP A 366 17.15 -18.09 20.52
C TRP A 366 16.76 -19.53 20.22
N LYS A 367 15.46 -19.78 19.97
CA LYS A 367 14.95 -21.09 19.55
C LYS A 367 15.54 -21.58 18.22
N LEU A 368 15.88 -20.67 17.31
CA LEU A 368 16.54 -20.97 16.04
C LEU A 368 18.07 -21.07 16.17
N GLY A 369 18.59 -20.80 17.36
CA GLY A 369 19.98 -20.96 17.75
C GLY A 369 20.79 -19.68 17.87
N GLY A 370 20.15 -18.51 17.70
CA GLY A 370 20.78 -17.21 17.85
C GLY A 370 21.78 -16.88 16.74
N GLN A 371 22.61 -15.87 17.00
CA GLN A 371 23.54 -15.32 16.01
C GLN A 371 24.55 -16.36 15.48
N ASP A 372 25.10 -17.20 16.36
CA ASP A 372 26.09 -18.21 15.98
C ASP A 372 25.52 -19.21 14.97
N ALA A 373 24.24 -19.60 15.12
CA ALA A 373 23.58 -20.52 14.21
C ALA A 373 23.33 -19.89 12.83
N LEU A 374 22.96 -18.60 12.80
CA LEU A 374 22.84 -17.84 11.55
C LEU A 374 24.19 -17.74 10.84
N GLU A 375 25.26 -17.39 11.55
CA GLU A 375 26.59 -17.24 10.95
C GLU A 375 27.10 -18.55 10.34
N ASN A 376 26.85 -19.67 11.03
CA ASN A 376 27.15 -21.00 10.50
C ASN A 376 26.40 -21.29 9.20
N LEU A 377 25.06 -21.13 9.20
CA LEU A 377 24.23 -21.36 8.01
C LEU A 377 24.65 -20.44 6.86
N ARG A 378 24.86 -19.15 7.15
CA ARG A 378 25.28 -18.15 6.17
C ARG A 378 26.58 -18.54 5.50
N TRP A 379 27.57 -19.01 6.26
CA TRP A 379 28.83 -19.46 5.71
C TRP A 379 28.67 -20.68 4.79
N ARG A 380 27.91 -21.69 5.22
CA ARG A 380 27.66 -22.92 4.43
C ARG A 380 26.86 -22.64 3.15
N ALA A 381 25.87 -21.74 3.23
CA ALA A 381 25.09 -21.28 2.09
C ALA A 381 25.95 -20.47 1.11
N TRP A 382 26.80 -19.58 1.62
CA TRP A 382 27.69 -18.77 0.79
C TRP A 382 28.69 -19.60 -0.03
N GLN A 383 29.24 -20.67 0.55
CA GLN A 383 30.12 -21.61 -0.16
C GLN A 383 29.47 -22.26 -1.38
N ARG A 384 28.13 -22.30 -1.39
CA ARG A 384 27.29 -22.86 -2.45
C ARG A 384 26.71 -21.79 -3.38
N GLY A 385 27.07 -20.52 -3.17
CA GLY A 385 26.55 -19.39 -3.95
C GLY A 385 25.17 -18.89 -3.51
N ILE A 386 24.61 -19.41 -2.41
CA ILE A 386 23.30 -19.00 -1.88
C ILE A 386 23.47 -17.76 -0.99
N ARG A 387 22.73 -16.70 -1.30
CA ARG A 387 22.61 -15.50 -0.48
C ARG A 387 21.42 -15.61 0.46
N LEU A 388 21.63 -15.33 1.75
CA LEU A 388 20.53 -15.29 2.69
C LEU A 388 19.76 -13.96 2.57
N ALA A 389 18.44 -14.07 2.63
CA ALA A 389 17.53 -12.96 2.72
C ALA A 389 16.74 -12.99 4.04
N ALA A 390 16.39 -11.81 4.54
CA ALA A 390 15.56 -11.66 5.73
C ALA A 390 14.45 -10.62 5.50
N ASP A 391 13.36 -10.79 6.24
CA ASP A 391 12.34 -9.77 6.41
C ASP A 391 12.86 -8.61 7.26
N MET A 392 12.38 -7.41 6.97
CA MET A 392 12.51 -6.23 7.80
C MET A 392 11.15 -5.55 7.90
N VAL A 393 10.69 -5.28 9.12
CA VAL A 393 9.41 -4.62 9.43
C VAL A 393 9.70 -3.24 10.06
N PRO A 394 9.97 -2.21 9.24
CA PRO A 394 10.46 -0.93 9.76
C PRO A 394 9.36 -0.01 10.32
N ASN A 395 8.09 -0.34 10.10
CA ASN A 395 6.96 0.54 10.44
C ASN A 395 6.58 0.50 11.94
N HIS A 396 6.67 -0.66 12.57
CA HIS A 396 6.17 -0.91 13.92
C HIS A 396 7.01 -1.98 14.64
N MET A 397 6.81 -2.09 15.96
CA MET A 397 7.39 -3.15 16.81
C MET A 397 6.27 -3.91 17.52
N GLY A 398 6.54 -5.05 18.16
CA GLY A 398 5.56 -5.72 19.03
C GLY A 398 5.18 -4.86 20.24
N ILE A 399 3.93 -5.00 20.74
CA ILE A 399 3.42 -4.18 21.85
C ILE A 399 4.22 -4.34 23.15
N ASP A 400 4.86 -5.48 23.36
CA ASP A 400 5.74 -5.78 24.50
C ASP A 400 7.23 -5.79 24.12
N SER A 401 7.58 -5.21 22.97
CA SER A 401 8.97 -5.13 22.52
C SER A 401 9.84 -4.34 23.50
N ARG A 402 11.14 -4.66 23.52
CA ARG A 402 12.14 -3.84 24.24
C ARG A 402 12.05 -2.36 23.90
N TRP A 403 11.70 -2.03 22.66
CA TRP A 403 11.55 -0.64 22.23
C TRP A 403 10.38 0.02 22.96
N VAL A 404 9.22 -0.63 23.09
CA VAL A 404 8.07 -0.09 23.85
C VAL A 404 8.38 0.00 25.35
N ILE A 405 9.10 -0.98 25.90
CA ILE A 405 9.42 -1.03 27.32
C ILE A 405 10.42 0.08 27.68
N GLU A 406 11.52 0.19 26.93
CA GLU A 406 12.70 1.01 27.26
C GLU A 406 12.70 2.38 26.58
N HIS A 407 12.02 2.51 25.44
CA HIS A 407 11.99 3.71 24.60
C HIS A 407 10.57 4.08 24.12
N PRO A 408 9.59 4.23 25.03
CA PRO A 408 8.21 4.54 24.66
C PRO A 408 8.06 5.86 23.89
N GLU A 409 9.02 6.79 24.01
CA GLU A 409 9.06 8.06 23.28
C GLU A 409 9.16 7.90 21.76
N ARG A 410 9.57 6.73 21.27
CA ARG A 410 9.69 6.45 19.83
C ARG A 410 8.36 6.19 19.14
N PHE A 411 7.28 6.01 19.90
CA PHE A 411 5.99 5.55 19.39
C PHE A 411 4.96 6.68 19.33
N LEU A 412 4.02 6.59 18.39
CA LEU A 412 2.87 7.46 18.37
C LEU A 412 2.00 7.16 19.59
N SER A 413 1.77 8.17 20.42
CA SER A 413 1.07 8.00 21.68
C SER A 413 0.28 9.23 22.11
N LEU A 414 -0.71 8.98 22.97
CA LEU A 414 -1.54 9.96 23.65
C LEU A 414 -1.37 9.83 25.17
N ASP A 415 -1.63 10.92 25.89
CA ASP A 415 -1.71 10.96 27.35
C ASP A 415 -3.13 10.66 27.89
N HIS A 416 -4.10 10.52 26.99
CA HIS A 416 -5.51 10.22 27.27
C HIS A 416 -6.06 9.20 26.25
N PRO A 417 -7.12 8.44 26.60
CA PRO A 417 -7.75 7.54 25.64
C PRO A 417 -8.40 8.36 24.50
N PRO A 418 -8.29 7.92 23.24
CA PRO A 418 -8.84 8.66 22.10
C PRO A 418 -10.37 8.66 22.08
N TYR A 419 -11.00 7.67 22.70
CA TYR A 419 -12.45 7.52 22.78
C TYR A 419 -12.91 7.28 24.22
N ALA A 420 -14.01 7.93 24.57
CA ALA A 420 -14.67 7.85 25.87
C ALA A 420 -15.04 6.43 26.30
N GLY A 421 -15.37 5.57 25.32
CA GLY A 421 -15.78 4.19 25.56
C GLY A 421 -14.63 3.25 25.92
N TYR A 422 -13.38 3.69 25.76
CA TYR A 422 -12.22 2.82 25.97
C TYR A 422 -11.88 2.73 27.46
N THR A 423 -11.74 1.51 27.95
CA THR A 423 -11.63 1.22 29.38
C THR A 423 -10.40 0.42 29.77
N PHE A 424 -9.84 -0.41 28.87
CA PHE A 424 -8.61 -1.19 29.08
C PHE A 424 -8.59 -1.98 30.40
N ASN A 425 -9.66 -2.68 30.76
CA ASN A 425 -9.74 -3.49 31.99
C ASN A 425 -9.26 -4.93 31.79
N GLY A 426 -8.85 -5.30 30.58
CA GLY A 426 -8.30 -6.60 30.25
C GLY A 426 -7.05 -6.99 31.05
N ASP A 427 -6.59 -8.22 30.87
CA ASP A 427 -5.40 -8.74 31.53
C ASP A 427 -4.12 -8.01 31.05
N ASP A 428 -3.14 -7.89 31.96
CA ASP A 428 -1.80 -7.45 31.61
C ASP A 428 -1.12 -8.48 30.70
N LEU A 429 -0.72 -8.04 29.51
CA LEU A 429 -0.02 -8.85 28.52
C LEU A 429 1.50 -8.80 28.67
N SER A 430 2.04 -7.84 29.43
CA SER A 430 3.48 -7.70 29.67
C SER A 430 4.01 -8.87 30.50
N ASP A 431 5.21 -9.34 30.14
CA ASP A 431 6.02 -10.23 30.99
C ASP A 431 7.06 -9.45 31.83
N ASP A 432 7.20 -8.14 31.58
CA ASP A 432 8.19 -7.29 32.24
C ASP A 432 7.56 -6.52 33.40
N GLU A 433 8.03 -6.76 34.63
CA GLU A 433 7.46 -6.16 35.85
C GLU A 433 7.53 -4.62 35.86
N ARG A 434 8.38 -3.99 35.03
CA ARG A 434 8.52 -2.53 34.94
C ARG A 434 7.30 -1.86 34.31
N VAL A 435 6.59 -2.54 33.41
CA VAL A 435 5.49 -1.96 32.63
C VAL A 435 4.31 -2.92 32.51
N GLY A 436 3.10 -2.38 32.57
CA GLY A 436 1.87 -3.12 32.24
C GLY A 436 1.35 -2.74 30.86
N ILE A 437 0.87 -3.73 30.10
CA ILE A 437 0.35 -3.58 28.74
C ILE A 437 -1.06 -4.14 28.68
N TYR A 438 -2.03 -3.32 28.29
CA TYR A 438 -3.46 -3.66 28.32
C TYR A 438 -4.09 -3.33 26.97
N LEU A 439 -4.75 -4.32 26.37
CA LEU A 439 -5.62 -4.10 25.20
C LEU A 439 -6.98 -3.57 25.65
N GLU A 440 -7.69 -2.96 24.71
CA GLU A 440 -9.07 -2.50 24.93
C GLU A 440 -10.03 -3.69 25.06
N ASP A 441 -11.10 -3.52 25.86
CA ASP A 441 -12.01 -4.62 26.21
C ASP A 441 -12.83 -5.11 25.00
N HIS A 442 -13.20 -4.19 24.11
CA HIS A 442 -13.93 -4.44 22.85
C HIS A 442 -13.13 -5.23 21.80
N TYR A 443 -11.86 -5.50 22.08
CA TYR A 443 -10.99 -6.24 21.19
C TYR A 443 -11.42 -7.71 21.07
N TYR A 444 -11.71 -8.37 22.20
CA TYR A 444 -11.92 -9.83 22.23
C TYR A 444 -13.28 -10.28 21.68
N ASP A 445 -14.27 -9.40 21.67
CA ASP A 445 -15.60 -9.66 21.10
C ASP A 445 -15.78 -9.05 19.69
N HIS A 446 -14.72 -8.41 19.16
CA HIS A 446 -14.71 -7.72 17.87
C HIS A 446 -15.79 -6.66 17.72
N SER A 447 -16.26 -6.05 18.83
CA SER A 447 -17.26 -4.99 18.76
C SER A 447 -16.64 -3.65 18.33
N ASP A 448 -15.33 -3.47 18.50
CA ASP A 448 -14.57 -2.33 18.00
C ASP A 448 -13.10 -2.70 17.71
N ALA A 449 -12.50 -2.01 16.75
CA ALA A 449 -11.13 -2.14 16.32
C ALA A 449 -10.26 -1.06 17.01
N SER A 450 -10.01 -1.23 18.31
CA SER A 450 -9.25 -0.25 19.10
C SER A 450 -7.98 0.22 18.39
N VAL A 451 -7.84 1.53 18.24
CA VAL A 451 -6.68 2.15 17.56
C VAL A 451 -5.44 2.22 18.43
N VAL A 452 -5.58 2.04 19.74
CA VAL A 452 -4.48 2.13 20.72
C VAL A 452 -4.51 0.98 21.75
N PHE A 453 -3.37 0.75 22.40
CA PHE A 453 -3.27 -0.02 23.64
C PHE A 453 -2.73 0.85 24.76
N LYS A 454 -3.02 0.48 26.00
CA LYS A 454 -2.57 1.20 27.20
C LYS A 454 -1.26 0.61 27.71
N ARG A 455 -0.25 1.46 27.89
CA ARG A 455 1.01 1.17 28.60
C ARG A 455 1.03 1.92 29.92
N THR A 456 1.31 1.22 31.02
CA THR A 456 1.51 1.82 32.34
C THR A 456 2.92 1.55 32.84
N ASP A 457 3.70 2.58 33.10
CA ASP A 457 5.00 2.45 33.74
C ASP A 457 4.82 2.32 35.26
N HIS A 458 5.20 1.17 35.83
CA HIS A 458 4.98 0.90 37.26
C HIS A 458 5.95 1.67 38.18
N GLN A 459 7.06 2.19 37.65
CA GLN A 459 8.02 2.96 38.44
C GLN A 459 7.60 4.43 38.56
N THR A 460 7.11 5.02 37.47
CA THR A 460 6.69 6.42 37.41
C THR A 460 5.18 6.61 37.61
N ASN A 461 4.40 5.52 37.52
CA ASN A 461 2.95 5.52 37.49
C ASN A 461 2.38 6.36 36.32
N GLN A 462 3.16 6.48 35.23
CA GLN A 462 2.76 7.16 34.00
C GLN A 462 1.97 6.20 33.11
N THR A 463 0.81 6.67 32.63
CA THR A 463 -0.01 5.95 31.65
C THR A 463 0.09 6.65 30.31
N THR A 464 0.28 5.88 29.24
CA THR A 464 0.32 6.34 27.86
C THR A 464 -0.50 5.40 26.98
N TYR A 465 -1.16 5.92 25.97
CA TYR A 465 -1.95 5.15 25.01
C TYR A 465 -1.22 5.15 23.67
N ILE A 466 -0.67 4.00 23.27
CA ILE A 466 0.20 3.87 22.10
C ILE A 466 -0.62 3.32 20.94
N TYR A 467 -0.48 3.93 19.76
CA TYR A 467 -1.19 3.48 18.56
C TYR A 467 -0.68 2.13 18.08
N HIS A 468 -1.61 1.29 17.63
CA HIS A 468 -1.29 0.07 16.89
C HIS A 468 -0.78 0.39 15.48
N GLY A 469 0.03 -0.50 14.90
CA GLY A 469 0.41 -0.40 13.50
C GLY A 469 -0.80 -0.52 12.59
N ASN A 470 -0.86 0.28 11.53
CA ASN A 470 -1.98 0.31 10.59
C ASN A 470 -1.51 0.80 9.20
N ASP A 471 -2.09 0.24 8.14
CA ASP A 471 -1.87 0.58 6.72
C ASP A 471 -2.96 1.50 6.12
N GLY A 472 -3.94 1.90 6.91
CA GLY A 472 -5.12 2.66 6.51
C GLY A 472 -6.38 1.81 6.33
N THR A 473 -6.34 0.55 6.76
CA THR A 473 -7.54 -0.27 6.91
C THR A 473 -8.22 -0.01 8.25
N SER A 474 -9.53 -0.30 8.33
CA SER A 474 -10.30 -0.12 9.57
C SER A 474 -9.87 -1.02 10.74
N MET A 475 -9.09 -2.09 10.48
CA MET A 475 -8.64 -3.05 11.49
C MET A 475 -7.14 -2.91 11.70
N PRO A 476 -6.67 -2.25 12.78
CA PRO A 476 -5.25 -2.13 13.05
C PRO A 476 -4.63 -3.48 13.46
N TRP A 477 -3.32 -3.60 13.30
CA TRP A 477 -2.55 -4.75 13.78
C TRP A 477 -2.36 -4.67 15.30
N ASN A 478 -3.34 -5.21 16.03
CA ASN A 478 -3.49 -5.16 17.49
C ASN A 478 -2.29 -5.66 18.32
N ASP A 479 -1.38 -6.42 17.75
CA ASP A 479 -0.20 -6.95 18.43
C ASP A 479 1.07 -6.14 18.10
N THR A 480 0.91 -4.96 17.50
CA THR A 480 2.00 -4.06 17.11
C THR A 480 1.84 -2.66 17.69
N ALA A 481 2.94 -1.90 17.74
CA ALA A 481 3.05 -0.54 18.23
C ALA A 481 3.72 0.34 17.16
N GLN A 482 3.02 1.39 16.74
CA GLN A 482 3.41 2.25 15.62
C GLN A 482 4.53 3.23 15.97
N LEU A 483 5.61 3.22 15.17
CA LEU A 483 6.72 4.16 15.32
C LEU A 483 6.34 5.57 14.81
N ASN A 484 6.89 6.59 15.47
CA ASN A 484 6.70 7.99 15.11
C ASN A 484 7.73 8.47 14.09
N PHE A 485 7.40 8.36 12.80
CA PHE A 485 8.29 8.80 11.71
C PHE A 485 8.40 10.32 11.52
N LEU A 486 7.62 11.12 12.27
CA LEU A 486 7.83 12.57 12.33
C LEU A 486 9.12 12.93 13.09
N ASP A 487 9.54 12.09 14.05
CA ASP A 487 10.78 12.28 14.80
C ASP A 487 12.00 11.85 13.96
N PRO A 488 12.95 12.76 13.66
CA PRO A 488 14.18 12.41 12.96
C PRO A 488 15.05 11.38 13.69
N ASN A 489 15.02 11.32 15.03
CA ASN A 489 15.79 10.33 15.79
C ASN A 489 15.24 8.91 15.61
N VAL A 490 13.92 8.77 15.50
CA VAL A 490 13.26 7.48 15.20
C VAL A 490 13.67 7.02 13.81
N ARG A 491 13.60 7.91 12.81
CA ARG A 491 14.06 7.60 11.44
C ARG A 491 15.51 7.13 11.39
N GLU A 492 16.43 7.84 12.04
CA GLU A 492 17.84 7.43 12.10
C GLU A 492 18.02 6.09 12.83
N THR A 493 17.28 5.85 13.92
CA THR A 493 17.34 4.57 14.64
C THR A 493 16.90 3.40 13.75
N VAL A 494 15.83 3.59 12.98
CA VAL A 494 15.35 2.58 12.02
C VAL A 494 16.38 2.39 10.89
N ILE A 495 16.93 3.46 10.32
CA ILE A 495 18.00 3.37 9.30
C ILE A 495 19.19 2.56 9.82
N GLN A 496 19.69 2.85 11.03
CA GLN A 496 20.80 2.09 11.62
C GLN A 496 20.45 0.62 11.83
N THR A 497 19.20 0.32 12.19
CA THR A 497 18.71 -1.05 12.32
C THR A 497 18.71 -1.77 10.97
N ILE A 498 18.24 -1.11 9.90
CA ILE A 498 18.30 -1.62 8.52
C ILE A 498 19.75 -1.91 8.12
N LEU A 499 20.68 -0.97 8.39
CA LEU A 499 22.10 -1.15 8.08
C LEU A 499 22.72 -2.33 8.86
N ASN A 500 22.30 -2.55 10.11
CA ASN A 500 22.72 -3.70 10.90
C ASN A 500 22.20 -5.03 10.33
N VAL A 501 20.97 -5.06 9.80
CA VAL A 501 20.42 -6.22 9.10
C VAL A 501 21.15 -6.46 7.78
N ALA A 502 21.46 -5.40 7.02
CA ALA A 502 22.21 -5.46 5.76
C ALA A 502 23.64 -6.01 5.91
N ARG A 503 24.27 -5.77 7.07
CA ARG A 503 25.58 -6.39 7.39
C ARG A 503 25.49 -7.91 7.59
N GLN A 504 24.29 -8.43 7.82
CA GLN A 504 24.05 -9.84 8.09
C GLN A 504 23.50 -10.58 6.87
N PHE A 505 22.63 -9.92 6.08
CA PHE A 505 21.91 -10.48 4.94
C PHE A 505 22.19 -9.67 3.68
N SER A 506 22.50 -10.35 2.58
CA SER A 506 22.73 -9.69 1.27
C SER A 506 21.43 -9.25 0.62
N VAL A 507 20.28 -9.75 1.05
CA VAL A 507 18.97 -9.42 0.51
C VAL A 507 18.05 -9.05 1.67
N ILE A 508 17.37 -7.91 1.58
CA ILE A 508 16.39 -7.47 2.57
C ILE A 508 15.05 -7.28 1.87
N ARG A 509 14.02 -7.94 2.39
CA ARG A 509 12.63 -7.70 2.00
C ARG A 509 11.96 -6.83 3.05
N PHE A 510 11.52 -5.64 2.65
CA PHE A 510 10.80 -4.71 3.50
C PHE A 510 9.30 -4.99 3.43
N ASP A 511 8.72 -5.28 4.60
CA ASP A 511 7.29 -5.45 4.78
C ASP A 511 6.56 -4.11 4.73
N ALA A 512 5.38 -4.09 4.09
CA ALA A 512 4.48 -2.96 3.96
C ALA A 512 5.22 -1.64 3.65
N ALA A 513 6.18 -1.68 2.73
CA ALA A 513 7.12 -0.58 2.51
C ALA A 513 6.42 0.73 2.11
N MET A 514 5.27 0.63 1.43
CA MET A 514 4.43 1.77 1.05
C MET A 514 4.02 2.64 2.24
N THR A 515 3.84 2.06 3.44
CA THR A 515 3.43 2.81 4.65
C THR A 515 4.43 3.89 5.07
N LEU A 516 5.70 3.73 4.71
CA LEU A 516 6.79 4.65 5.05
C LEU A 516 7.18 5.61 3.92
N ALA A 517 6.46 5.59 2.79
CA ALA A 517 6.58 6.68 1.82
C ALA A 517 6.01 7.96 2.44
N LYS A 518 6.66 9.11 2.21
CA LYS A 518 6.27 10.40 2.83
C LYS A 518 4.79 10.73 2.65
N LYS A 519 4.24 10.50 1.45
CA LYS A 519 2.81 10.68 1.15
C LYS A 519 1.90 9.84 2.07
N HIS A 520 2.28 8.60 2.36
CA HIS A 520 1.50 7.71 3.20
C HIS A 520 1.67 7.99 4.69
N ILE A 521 2.87 8.36 5.14
CA ILE A 521 3.07 8.87 6.50
C ILE A 521 2.13 10.05 6.76
N GLN A 522 2.05 11.01 5.81
CA GLN A 522 1.12 12.14 5.91
C GLN A 522 -0.33 11.66 5.90
N ARG A 523 -0.75 10.93 4.88
CA ARG A 523 -2.15 10.48 4.71
C ARG A 523 -2.66 9.71 5.94
N LEU A 524 -1.84 8.83 6.50
CA LEU A 524 -2.24 7.93 7.58
C LEU A 524 -2.19 8.60 8.95
N TRP A 525 -1.06 9.23 9.29
CA TRP A 525 -0.78 9.65 10.66
C TRP A 525 -0.92 11.16 10.89
N TYR A 526 -0.86 11.97 9.83
CA TYR A 526 -0.88 13.44 9.87
C TYR A 526 -1.69 14.02 8.68
N PRO A 527 -2.95 13.59 8.48
CA PRO A 527 -3.70 13.95 7.28
C PRO A 527 -3.84 15.48 7.15
N GLU A 528 -3.84 15.98 5.91
CA GLU A 528 -4.14 17.39 5.70
C GLU A 528 -5.60 17.68 6.12
N PRO A 529 -5.91 18.86 6.66
CA PRO A 529 -7.29 19.24 6.94
C PRO A 529 -8.21 19.03 5.72
N GLY A 530 -9.25 18.23 5.89
CA GLY A 530 -10.23 17.88 4.85
C GLY A 530 -9.87 16.64 4.04
N ARG A 531 -8.80 15.94 4.42
CA ARG A 531 -8.32 14.68 3.82
C ARG A 531 -8.14 13.58 4.88
N GLY A 532 -8.75 13.75 6.06
CA GLY A 532 -8.69 12.80 7.17
C GLY A 532 -9.57 11.57 6.97
N GLY A 533 -9.66 10.73 8.02
CA GLY A 533 -10.50 9.53 8.03
C GLY A 533 -9.79 8.19 7.74
N ALA A 534 -8.50 8.19 7.43
CA ALA A 534 -7.75 6.95 7.16
C ALA A 534 -7.45 6.15 8.44
N ILE A 535 -7.04 6.84 9.52
CA ILE A 535 -6.84 6.23 10.83
C ILE A 535 -7.70 7.01 11.83
N PRO A 536 -8.68 6.36 12.48
CA PRO A 536 -9.54 7.04 13.44
C PRO A 536 -8.74 7.73 14.54
N SER A 537 -9.19 8.91 14.99
CA SER A 537 -8.55 9.83 15.95
C SER A 537 -7.30 10.57 15.45
N ARG A 538 -6.86 10.39 14.19
CA ARG A 538 -5.64 11.06 13.69
C ARG A 538 -5.91 12.42 13.06
N SER A 539 -7.13 12.73 12.64
CA SER A 539 -7.44 14.02 11.99
C SER A 539 -7.20 15.24 12.89
N GLU A 540 -7.33 15.10 14.21
CA GLU A 540 -7.03 16.19 15.16
C GLU A 540 -5.53 16.58 15.17
N TYR A 541 -4.65 15.63 14.81
CA TYR A 541 -3.19 15.82 14.71
C TYR A 541 -2.73 16.11 13.27
N GLY A 542 -3.66 16.38 12.35
CA GLY A 542 -3.38 16.63 10.95
C GLY A 542 -2.45 17.83 10.74
N LEU A 543 -1.49 17.70 9.82
CA LEU A 543 -0.53 18.77 9.49
C LEU A 543 -0.84 19.33 8.10
N SER A 544 -0.68 20.64 7.93
CA SER A 544 -0.66 21.19 6.57
C SER A 544 0.56 20.62 5.81
N ARG A 545 0.46 20.56 4.49
CA ARG A 545 1.58 20.11 3.65
C ARG A 545 2.90 20.81 3.93
N ALA A 546 2.88 22.14 4.11
CA ALA A 546 4.10 22.90 4.37
C ALA A 546 4.71 22.60 5.76
N GLU A 547 3.89 22.30 6.76
CA GLU A 547 4.36 21.89 8.08
C GLU A 547 4.94 20.48 8.05
N PHE A 548 4.24 19.56 7.38
CA PHE A 548 4.69 18.18 7.22
C PHE A 548 6.00 18.11 6.40
N GLU A 549 6.10 18.83 5.29
CA GLU A 549 7.33 18.91 4.49
C GLU A 549 8.52 19.49 5.28
N ARG A 550 8.26 20.37 6.26
CA ARG A 550 9.30 20.89 7.15
C ARG A 550 9.79 19.84 8.15
N ALA A 551 8.87 19.02 8.67
CA ALA A 551 9.20 17.95 9.63
C ALA A 551 9.84 16.72 8.95
N VAL A 552 9.37 16.38 7.76
CA VAL A 552 9.85 15.26 6.94
C VAL A 552 10.38 15.81 5.60
N PRO A 553 11.57 16.43 5.59
CA PRO A 553 12.08 17.11 4.39
C PRO A 553 12.46 16.15 3.26
N GLN A 554 12.97 14.96 3.60
CA GLN A 554 13.45 13.95 2.66
C GLN A 554 12.55 12.71 2.69
N GLU A 555 12.58 11.95 1.60
CA GLU A 555 11.94 10.63 1.53
C GLU A 555 12.74 9.61 2.34
N PHE A 556 12.10 8.96 3.31
CA PHE A 556 12.74 7.97 4.18
C PHE A 556 13.45 6.86 3.38
N TRP A 557 12.75 6.28 2.41
CA TRP A 557 13.33 5.22 1.56
C TRP A 557 14.48 5.71 0.70
N ARG A 558 14.45 6.97 0.26
CA ARG A 558 15.57 7.54 -0.50
C ARG A 558 16.82 7.63 0.37
N GLU A 559 16.65 8.06 1.62
CA GLU A 559 17.73 8.09 2.61
C GLU A 559 18.27 6.68 2.88
N VAL A 560 17.39 5.69 3.08
CA VAL A 560 17.79 4.28 3.27
C VAL A 560 18.62 3.78 2.09
N VAL A 561 18.15 3.96 0.85
CA VAL A 561 18.87 3.47 -0.34
C VAL A 561 20.21 4.18 -0.50
N ASP A 562 20.27 5.50 -0.28
CA ASP A 562 21.54 6.25 -0.37
C ASP A 562 22.55 5.77 0.68
N ARG A 563 22.11 5.57 1.93
CA ARG A 563 22.95 5.07 3.03
C ARG A 563 23.40 3.62 2.80
N VAL A 564 22.52 2.76 2.27
CA VAL A 564 22.88 1.38 1.90
C VAL A 564 23.93 1.36 0.79
N ALA A 565 23.79 2.20 -0.24
CA ALA A 565 24.76 2.30 -1.31
C ALA A 565 26.14 2.81 -0.82
N GLU A 566 26.17 3.67 0.20
CA GLU A 566 27.42 4.19 0.77
C GLU A 566 28.07 3.22 1.78
N GLU A 567 27.28 2.64 2.69
CA GLU A 567 27.81 1.91 3.85
C GLU A 567 27.85 0.38 3.67
N VAL A 568 26.91 -0.18 2.91
CA VAL A 568 26.71 -1.63 2.73
C VAL A 568 26.31 -1.95 1.27
N PRO A 569 27.11 -1.55 0.26
CA PRO A 569 26.73 -1.59 -1.15
C PRO A 569 26.46 -2.98 -1.72
N ASP A 570 26.78 -4.06 -1.00
CA ASP A 570 26.48 -5.44 -1.42
C ASP A 570 25.12 -5.96 -0.91
N THR A 571 24.14 -5.06 -0.86
CA THR A 571 22.80 -5.34 -0.33
C THR A 571 21.75 -5.07 -1.39
N LEU A 572 20.95 -6.10 -1.70
CA LEU A 572 19.76 -6.00 -2.54
C LEU A 572 18.54 -5.67 -1.68
N LEU A 573 17.77 -4.67 -2.09
CA LEU A 573 16.62 -4.17 -1.34
C LEU A 573 15.32 -4.44 -2.12
N LEU A 574 14.40 -5.18 -1.51
CA LEU A 574 13.11 -5.56 -2.06
C LEU A 574 12.02 -4.83 -1.28
N ALA A 575 11.20 -4.02 -1.95
CA ALA A 575 9.99 -3.45 -1.35
C ALA A 575 8.79 -4.36 -1.63
N GLU A 576 8.11 -4.80 -0.58
CA GLU A 576 6.70 -5.09 -0.70
C GLU A 576 5.95 -3.75 -0.72
N ALA A 577 5.62 -3.26 -1.90
CA ALA A 577 4.81 -2.07 -2.09
C ALA A 577 3.66 -2.40 -3.05
N PHE A 578 2.48 -1.88 -2.73
CA PHE A 578 1.27 -1.97 -3.53
C PHE A 578 0.75 -0.55 -3.83
N TRP A 579 -0.48 -0.45 -4.34
CA TRP A 579 -1.17 0.82 -4.61
C TRP A 579 -0.57 1.64 -5.77
N LEU A 580 -0.06 0.95 -6.78
CA LEU A 580 0.45 1.53 -8.03
C LEU A 580 1.65 2.46 -7.82
N MET A 581 2.43 2.17 -6.79
CA MET A 581 3.66 2.88 -6.43
C MET A 581 4.92 2.16 -6.91
N GLU A 582 4.81 1.07 -7.67
CA GLU A 582 5.95 0.23 -8.06
C GLU A 582 7.00 1.07 -8.79
N GLY A 583 6.54 1.84 -9.80
CA GLY A 583 7.37 2.80 -10.53
C GLY A 583 8.01 3.82 -9.60
N TYR A 584 7.27 4.40 -8.66
CA TYR A 584 7.78 5.37 -7.70
C TYR A 584 8.90 4.79 -6.80
N PHE A 585 8.70 3.57 -6.27
CA PHE A 585 9.68 2.88 -5.42
C PHE A 585 10.99 2.61 -6.15
N VAL A 586 10.92 2.12 -7.39
CA VAL A 586 12.14 1.72 -8.09
C VAL A 586 12.80 2.88 -8.83
N ARG A 587 12.00 3.75 -9.45
CA ARG A 587 12.49 4.86 -10.27
C ARG A 587 12.88 6.07 -9.43
N THR A 588 12.06 6.48 -8.48
CA THR A 588 12.29 7.72 -7.70
C THR A 588 13.02 7.43 -6.39
N LEU A 589 12.53 6.47 -5.61
CA LEU A 589 13.13 6.12 -4.31
C LEU A 589 14.39 5.25 -4.46
N GLY A 590 14.58 4.60 -5.61
CA GLY A 590 15.76 3.82 -5.94
C GLY A 590 15.80 2.43 -5.30
N MET A 591 14.65 1.90 -4.85
CA MET A 591 14.58 0.51 -4.40
C MET A 591 15.04 -0.42 -5.53
N HIS A 592 15.83 -1.45 -5.20
CA HIS A 592 16.37 -2.33 -6.24
C HIS A 592 15.25 -3.14 -6.90
N ARG A 593 14.34 -3.67 -6.07
CA ARG A 593 13.21 -4.50 -6.51
C ARG A 593 11.90 -4.09 -5.81
N VAL A 594 10.78 -4.33 -6.46
CA VAL A 594 9.43 -4.11 -5.92
C VAL A 594 8.49 -5.24 -6.32
N TYR A 595 7.55 -5.60 -5.46
CA TYR A 595 6.60 -6.67 -5.72
C TYR A 595 5.70 -6.36 -6.93
N ASN A 596 5.33 -7.42 -7.66
CA ASN A 596 4.40 -7.35 -8.80
C ASN A 596 3.27 -8.38 -8.60
N SER A 597 2.27 -8.04 -7.79
CA SER A 597 1.11 -8.92 -7.57
C SER A 597 0.24 -9.09 -8.82
N ALA A 598 0.32 -8.17 -9.77
CA ALA A 598 -0.39 -8.27 -11.05
C ALA A 598 0.05 -9.53 -11.84
N PHE A 599 1.32 -9.94 -11.75
CA PHE A 599 1.79 -11.20 -12.33
C PHE A 599 0.96 -12.38 -11.83
N MET A 600 0.79 -12.50 -10.51
CA MET A 600 0.09 -13.64 -9.93
C MET A 600 -1.41 -13.59 -10.23
N HIS A 601 -2.09 -12.50 -9.85
CA HIS A 601 -3.55 -12.42 -9.93
C HIS A 601 -4.06 -12.49 -11.36
N MET A 602 -3.47 -11.70 -12.27
CA MET A 602 -3.97 -11.62 -13.65
C MET A 602 -3.71 -12.92 -14.42
N LEU A 603 -2.56 -13.58 -14.21
CA LEU A 603 -2.27 -14.84 -14.87
C LEU A 603 -3.09 -16.02 -14.31
N ARG A 604 -3.37 -16.02 -13.00
CA ARG A 604 -4.28 -16.97 -12.37
C ARG A 604 -5.68 -16.87 -12.96
N ASP A 605 -6.20 -15.64 -13.02
CA ASP A 605 -7.55 -15.33 -13.46
C ASP A 605 -7.69 -15.29 -15.00
N GLU A 606 -6.61 -15.57 -15.73
CA GLU A 606 -6.52 -15.52 -17.20
C GLU A 606 -6.88 -14.15 -17.79
N ASP A 607 -6.64 -13.06 -17.05
CA ASP A 607 -6.63 -11.70 -17.58
C ASP A 607 -5.31 -11.41 -18.32
N ASN A 608 -5.09 -12.19 -19.37
CA ASN A 608 -3.86 -12.15 -20.17
C ASN A 608 -3.70 -10.81 -20.88
N GLY A 609 -4.79 -10.26 -21.42
CA GLY A 609 -4.80 -8.96 -22.08
C GLY A 609 -4.43 -7.83 -21.13
N GLY A 610 -4.96 -7.85 -19.90
CA GLY A 610 -4.59 -6.89 -18.88
C GLY A 610 -3.09 -7.00 -18.51
N TYR A 611 -2.56 -8.21 -18.27
CA TYR A 611 -1.14 -8.36 -17.93
C TYR A 611 -0.21 -7.98 -19.09
N ARG A 612 -0.57 -8.32 -20.34
CA ARG A 612 0.15 -7.84 -21.52
C ARG A 612 0.13 -6.31 -21.61
N GLN A 613 -0.97 -5.67 -21.25
CA GLN A 613 -1.04 -4.20 -21.22
C GLN A 613 -0.12 -3.60 -20.14
N VAL A 614 -0.04 -4.21 -18.96
CA VAL A 614 0.92 -3.81 -17.90
C VAL A 614 2.36 -3.85 -18.42
N MET A 615 2.76 -4.94 -19.10
CA MET A 615 4.10 -5.04 -19.68
C MET A 615 4.34 -4.00 -20.79
N LYS A 616 3.40 -3.83 -21.73
CA LYS A 616 3.50 -2.82 -22.80
C LYS A 616 3.63 -1.40 -22.22
N ASN A 617 2.81 -1.06 -21.24
CA ASN A 617 2.85 0.24 -20.57
C ASN A 617 4.20 0.46 -19.87
N THR A 618 4.70 -0.56 -19.17
CA THR A 618 6.01 -0.50 -18.51
C THR A 618 7.13 -0.26 -19.53
N LEU A 619 7.13 -1.00 -20.65
CA LEU A 619 8.13 -0.86 -21.72
C LEU A 619 8.07 0.51 -22.44
N ILE A 620 6.88 1.08 -22.61
CA ILE A 620 6.69 2.41 -23.19
C ILE A 620 7.08 3.51 -22.21
N PHE A 621 6.85 3.31 -20.91
CA PHE A 621 7.20 4.28 -19.87
C PHE A 621 8.71 4.28 -19.61
N ASP A 622 9.24 3.15 -19.15
CA ASP A 622 10.67 2.94 -18.93
C ASP A 622 10.96 1.42 -18.79
N PRO A 623 11.61 0.79 -19.79
CA PRO A 623 11.94 -0.64 -19.73
C PRO A 623 12.72 -1.05 -18.49
N GLN A 624 13.51 -0.14 -17.89
CA GLN A 624 14.31 -0.43 -16.70
C GLN A 624 13.46 -0.75 -15.47
N VAL A 625 12.16 -0.42 -15.47
CA VAL A 625 11.22 -0.82 -14.41
C VAL A 625 10.92 -2.32 -14.47
N LEU A 626 10.84 -2.92 -15.66
CA LEU A 626 10.46 -4.33 -15.83
C LEU A 626 11.45 -5.28 -15.13
N LYS A 627 12.76 -5.02 -15.21
CA LYS A 627 13.77 -5.83 -14.49
C LYS A 627 13.77 -5.66 -12.97
N ARG A 628 12.94 -4.75 -12.45
CA ARG A 628 12.87 -4.46 -11.01
C ARG A 628 11.65 -5.09 -10.35
N TYR A 629 10.77 -5.74 -11.10
CA TYR A 629 9.68 -6.50 -10.49
C TYR A 629 10.19 -7.76 -9.80
N VAL A 630 9.62 -8.05 -8.63
CA VAL A 630 9.63 -9.37 -8.01
C VAL A 630 8.35 -10.06 -8.47
N ASN A 631 8.50 -11.04 -9.36
CA ASN A 631 7.40 -11.88 -9.80
C ASN A 631 7.33 -13.11 -8.90
N PHE A 632 6.12 -13.56 -8.59
CA PHE A 632 5.89 -14.76 -7.78
C PHE A 632 4.56 -15.40 -8.16
N MET A 633 4.46 -16.73 -8.01
CA MET A 633 3.19 -17.46 -8.14
C MET A 633 2.44 -17.54 -6.81
N ASN A 634 3.16 -17.42 -5.70
CA ASN A 634 2.59 -17.23 -4.38
C ASN A 634 3.63 -16.57 -3.47
N ASN A 635 3.15 -15.95 -2.41
CA ASN A 635 3.95 -15.48 -1.29
C ASN A 635 3.35 -16.07 0.01
N PRO A 636 3.88 -15.73 1.20
CA PRO A 636 3.34 -16.24 2.47
C PRO A 636 1.89 -15.85 2.78
N ASP A 637 1.41 -14.73 2.24
CA ASP A 637 0.09 -14.17 2.49
C ASP A 637 -0.97 -14.66 1.49
N GLU A 638 -0.54 -15.30 0.40
CA GLU A 638 -1.37 -15.82 -0.69
C GLU A 638 -1.56 -17.34 -0.60
N GLU A 639 -2.57 -17.86 -1.31
CA GLU A 639 -2.74 -19.32 -1.45
C GLU A 639 -1.53 -19.95 -2.14
N THR A 640 -1.28 -21.24 -1.88
CA THR A 640 -0.13 -21.93 -2.49
C THR A 640 -0.25 -21.95 -4.02
N ALA A 641 0.89 -22.00 -4.72
CA ALA A 641 0.89 -22.03 -6.18
C ALA A 641 0.11 -23.23 -6.75
N VAL A 642 0.10 -24.37 -6.05
CA VAL A 642 -0.69 -25.54 -6.44
C VAL A 642 -2.20 -25.29 -6.30
N GLU A 643 -2.66 -24.66 -5.22
CA GLU A 643 -4.08 -24.33 -5.05
C GLU A 643 -4.55 -23.30 -6.08
N GLN A 644 -3.67 -22.36 -6.46
CA GLN A 644 -4.00 -21.31 -7.42
C GLN A 644 -3.94 -21.76 -8.89
N PHE A 645 -2.96 -22.58 -9.28
CA PHE A 645 -2.67 -22.91 -10.69
C PHE A 645 -2.80 -24.41 -11.02
N GLY A 646 -3.04 -25.27 -10.02
CA GLY A 646 -3.00 -26.73 -10.16
C GLY A 646 -1.58 -27.28 -10.26
N LYS A 647 -1.45 -28.51 -10.77
CA LYS A 647 -0.17 -29.23 -10.96
C LYS A 647 0.16 -29.57 -12.42
N SER A 648 -0.59 -29.01 -13.37
CA SER A 648 -0.50 -29.35 -14.80
C SER A 648 0.15 -28.24 -15.63
N ASP A 649 -0.07 -28.25 -16.94
CA ASP A 649 0.55 -27.32 -17.90
C ASP A 649 0.30 -25.83 -17.58
N LYS A 650 -0.82 -25.47 -16.95
CA LYS A 650 -1.05 -24.09 -16.50
C LYS A 650 0.00 -23.67 -15.48
N TYR A 651 0.22 -24.47 -14.43
CA TYR A 651 1.24 -24.22 -13.42
C TYR A 651 2.62 -24.04 -14.07
N PHE A 652 3.04 -25.00 -14.91
CA PHE A 652 4.38 -24.96 -15.48
C PHE A 652 4.52 -23.88 -16.56
N GLY A 653 3.45 -23.49 -17.25
CA GLY A 653 3.40 -22.32 -18.11
C GLY A 653 3.68 -21.02 -17.38
N ILE A 654 3.01 -20.80 -16.25
CA ILE A 654 3.27 -19.62 -15.39
C ILE A 654 4.65 -19.69 -14.76
N CYS A 655 5.10 -20.87 -14.32
CA CYS A 655 6.44 -21.05 -13.77
C CYS A 655 7.55 -20.80 -14.81
N THR A 656 7.31 -21.12 -16.09
CA THR A 656 8.19 -20.72 -17.19
C THR A 656 8.22 -19.20 -17.32
N LEU A 657 7.06 -18.52 -17.35
CA LEU A 657 7.03 -17.04 -17.37
C LEU A 657 7.77 -16.43 -16.17
N LEU A 658 7.61 -16.99 -14.98
CA LEU A 658 8.31 -16.58 -13.77
C LEU A 658 9.83 -16.67 -13.97
N ALA A 659 10.33 -17.79 -14.50
CA ALA A 659 11.75 -18.03 -14.71
C ALA A 659 12.37 -17.17 -15.83
N THR A 660 11.59 -16.80 -16.86
CA THR A 660 12.14 -16.23 -18.10
C THR A 660 11.77 -14.77 -18.37
N LEU A 661 10.89 -14.15 -17.59
CA LEU A 661 10.71 -12.69 -17.64
C LEU A 661 11.85 -11.95 -16.92
N PRO A 662 12.20 -10.71 -17.35
CA PRO A 662 13.07 -9.85 -16.58
C PRO A 662 12.48 -9.57 -15.19
N GLY A 663 13.35 -9.42 -14.19
CA GLY A 663 12.94 -9.26 -12.79
C GLY A 663 13.59 -10.24 -11.83
N LEU A 664 13.05 -10.34 -10.63
CA LEU A 664 13.46 -11.33 -9.64
C LEU A 664 12.37 -12.41 -9.55
N PRO A 665 12.65 -13.66 -9.96
CA PRO A 665 11.74 -14.77 -9.70
C PRO A 665 11.81 -15.18 -8.23
N MET A 666 10.67 -15.17 -7.56
CA MET A 666 10.51 -15.64 -6.19
C MET A 666 9.57 -16.86 -6.13
N PHE A 667 10.07 -17.94 -5.56
CA PHE A 667 9.33 -19.18 -5.33
C PHE A 667 8.86 -19.25 -3.88
N GLY A 668 7.61 -19.64 -3.67
CA GLY A 668 7.01 -19.80 -2.36
C GLY A 668 7.47 -21.07 -1.63
N HIS A 669 7.22 -21.11 -0.32
CA HIS A 669 7.48 -22.32 0.48
C HIS A 669 6.63 -23.48 -0.05
N GLY A 670 7.26 -24.63 -0.31
CA GLY A 670 6.56 -25.84 -0.75
C GLY A 670 6.21 -25.85 -2.25
N GLN A 671 6.57 -24.80 -3.00
CA GLN A 671 6.17 -24.66 -4.40
C GLN A 671 6.80 -25.72 -5.31
N VAL A 672 8.05 -26.12 -5.06
CA VAL A 672 8.73 -27.17 -5.85
C VAL A 672 8.25 -28.55 -5.43
N GLU A 673 8.03 -28.74 -4.14
CA GLU A 673 7.55 -29.99 -3.54
C GLU A 673 6.08 -30.29 -3.86
N GLY A 674 5.32 -29.26 -4.27
CA GLY A 674 3.91 -29.35 -4.64
C GLY A 674 2.97 -29.43 -3.44
N TYR A 675 3.31 -28.74 -2.35
CA TYR A 675 2.50 -28.65 -1.13
C TYR A 675 1.29 -27.73 -1.33
N SER A 676 0.17 -28.10 -0.69
CA SER A 676 -1.10 -27.37 -0.71
C SER A 676 -1.32 -26.52 0.55
N GLU A 677 -0.70 -26.86 1.67
CA GLU A 677 -0.87 -26.12 2.92
C GLU A 677 -0.23 -24.74 2.86
N LYS A 678 -1.06 -23.71 3.08
CA LYS A 678 -0.61 -22.33 3.29
C LYS A 678 -0.16 -22.14 4.74
N TYR A 679 0.99 -21.49 4.92
CA TYR A 679 1.56 -21.22 6.24
C TYR A 679 1.52 -19.73 6.55
N GLY A 680 0.61 -19.33 7.44
CA GLY A 680 0.59 -18.00 8.02
C GLY A 680 1.80 -17.72 8.93
N MET A 681 1.91 -16.48 9.39
CA MET A 681 3.08 -16.00 10.14
C MET A 681 3.23 -16.61 11.55
N GLU A 682 2.16 -17.18 12.11
CA GLU A 682 2.13 -17.89 13.41
C GLU A 682 2.51 -19.37 13.36
N TYR A 683 2.66 -19.96 12.17
CA TYR A 683 2.87 -21.39 12.06
C TYR A 683 4.24 -21.80 12.58
N ARG A 684 4.26 -22.90 13.33
CA ARG A 684 5.47 -23.46 13.96
C ARG A 684 5.87 -24.83 13.41
N ARG A 685 4.97 -25.47 12.67
CA ARG A 685 5.12 -26.79 12.03
C ARG A 685 4.06 -26.92 10.95
N ALA A 686 4.23 -27.89 10.06
CA ALA A 686 3.13 -28.27 9.16
C ALA A 686 2.05 -29.01 9.96
N TYR A 687 0.78 -28.70 9.71
CA TYR A 687 -0.34 -29.44 10.31
C TYR A 687 -0.77 -30.59 9.41
N ARG A 688 -0.59 -30.46 8.10
CA ARG A 688 -0.74 -31.55 7.15
C ARG A 688 0.58 -32.31 7.03
N ASP A 689 0.45 -33.63 6.91
CA ASP A 689 1.57 -34.51 6.62
C ASP A 689 1.64 -34.74 5.10
N GLU A 690 2.03 -33.69 4.37
CA GLU A 690 2.13 -33.74 2.91
C GLU A 690 3.44 -34.40 2.47
N THR A 691 3.34 -35.37 1.58
CA THR A 691 4.50 -35.99 0.94
C THR A 691 4.85 -35.22 -0.34
N PRO A 692 6.13 -34.88 -0.59
CA PRO A 692 6.55 -34.26 -1.85
C PRO A 692 6.13 -35.08 -3.06
N ASP A 693 5.71 -34.40 -4.12
CA ASP A 693 5.26 -35.02 -5.36
C ASP A 693 6.46 -35.26 -6.30
N ALA A 694 7.03 -36.48 -6.26
CA ALA A 694 8.26 -36.80 -6.98
C ALA A 694 8.16 -36.59 -8.50
N GLY A 695 7.00 -36.84 -9.11
CA GLY A 695 6.82 -36.64 -10.56
C GLY A 695 6.76 -35.14 -10.92
N PHE A 696 6.11 -34.36 -10.07
CA PHE A 696 6.05 -32.90 -10.20
C PHE A 696 7.42 -32.24 -9.99
N MET A 697 8.18 -32.69 -8.99
CA MET A 697 9.55 -32.25 -8.74
C MET A 697 10.48 -32.59 -9.91
N GLN A 698 10.44 -33.82 -10.41
CA GLN A 698 11.27 -34.21 -11.55
C GLN A 698 10.96 -33.35 -12.79
N TYR A 699 9.69 -33.00 -13.02
CA TYR A 699 9.33 -32.15 -14.15
C TYR A 699 9.76 -30.68 -13.95
N HIS A 700 9.85 -30.19 -12.71
CA HIS A 700 10.55 -28.94 -12.38
C HIS A 700 12.03 -29.01 -12.75
N ASP A 701 12.71 -30.09 -12.34
CA ASP A 701 14.13 -30.31 -12.62
C ASP A 701 14.41 -30.37 -14.12
N ASP A 702 13.52 -30.99 -14.88
CA ASP A 702 13.68 -31.18 -16.33
C ASP A 702 13.37 -29.90 -17.12
N THR A 703 12.40 -29.08 -16.68
CA THR A 703 11.85 -28.00 -17.52
C THR A 703 11.98 -26.58 -16.96
N ILE A 704 12.19 -26.42 -15.64
CA ILE A 704 12.31 -25.11 -14.98
C ILE A 704 13.73 -24.86 -14.50
N ALA A 705 14.36 -25.81 -13.79
CA ALA A 705 15.72 -25.64 -13.28
C ALA A 705 16.74 -25.22 -14.36
N PRO A 706 16.71 -25.76 -15.60
CA PRO A 706 17.63 -25.33 -16.67
C PRO A 706 17.47 -23.85 -17.04
N LEU A 707 16.25 -23.30 -16.93
CA LEU A 707 15.97 -21.88 -17.17
C LEU A 707 16.56 -21.01 -16.05
N LEU A 708 16.48 -21.49 -14.80
CA LEU A 708 17.04 -20.81 -13.63
C LEU A 708 18.57 -20.79 -13.68
N TYR A 709 19.22 -21.86 -14.14
CA TYR A 709 20.69 -21.83 -14.38
C TYR A 709 21.08 -20.87 -15.50
N ARG A 710 20.20 -20.68 -16.50
CA ARG A 710 20.38 -19.74 -17.60
C ARG A 710 19.75 -18.37 -17.31
N ARG A 711 19.51 -18.04 -16.03
CA ARG A 711 18.85 -16.79 -15.60
C ARG A 711 19.49 -15.55 -16.22
N TYR A 712 20.80 -15.56 -16.46
CA TYR A 712 21.55 -14.46 -17.08
C TYR A 712 21.00 -14.04 -18.46
N ILE A 713 20.43 -14.96 -19.24
CA ILE A 713 19.80 -14.65 -20.55
C ILE A 713 18.55 -13.79 -20.37
N PHE A 714 17.83 -14.03 -19.28
CA PHE A 714 16.49 -13.50 -19.06
C PHE A 714 16.48 -12.31 -18.10
N ALA A 715 17.59 -12.00 -17.43
CA ALA A 715 17.64 -11.15 -16.23
C ALA A 715 17.42 -9.67 -16.53
N ASP A 716 18.02 -9.20 -17.61
CA ASP A 716 18.00 -7.78 -17.98
C ASP A 716 16.96 -7.49 -19.07
N VAL A 717 16.69 -6.21 -19.27
CA VAL A 717 15.70 -5.67 -20.22
C VAL A 717 16.32 -5.10 -21.48
N ASP A 718 17.64 -4.92 -21.52
CA ASP A 718 18.34 -4.22 -22.60
C ASP A 718 18.12 -4.85 -23.99
N ASN A 719 17.95 -6.18 -24.04
CA ASN A 719 17.60 -6.90 -25.26
C ASN A 719 16.23 -7.60 -25.20
N PHE A 720 15.42 -7.31 -24.19
CA PHE A 720 14.10 -7.91 -24.05
C PHE A 720 13.13 -7.36 -25.09
N LEU A 721 12.47 -8.23 -25.83
CA LEU A 721 11.45 -7.86 -26.82
C LEU A 721 10.18 -8.66 -26.61
N LEU A 722 9.10 -7.95 -26.26
CA LEU A 722 7.74 -8.51 -26.24
C LEU A 722 7.13 -8.45 -27.64
N TYR A 723 6.57 -9.55 -28.13
CA TYR A 723 5.97 -9.64 -29.46
C TYR A 723 4.44 -9.67 -29.47
N HIS A 724 3.88 -9.31 -30.61
CA HIS A 724 2.48 -9.60 -30.94
C HIS A 724 2.38 -10.97 -31.62
N PHE A 725 1.45 -11.80 -31.15
CA PHE A 725 1.06 -13.05 -31.79
C PHE A 725 -0.20 -12.80 -32.63
N PHE A 726 -0.07 -12.88 -33.95
CA PHE A 726 -1.17 -12.61 -34.88
C PHE A 726 -1.79 -13.92 -35.37
N ASN A 727 -3.11 -14.06 -35.23
CA ASN A 727 -3.84 -15.17 -35.84
C ASN A 727 -4.03 -14.95 -37.35
N ALA A 728 -4.64 -15.93 -38.03
CA ALA A 728 -4.91 -15.86 -39.47
C ALA A 728 -5.82 -14.68 -39.89
N ASP A 729 -6.63 -14.15 -38.96
CA ASP A 729 -7.50 -13.00 -39.20
C ASP A 729 -6.78 -11.64 -39.04
N GLY A 730 -5.50 -11.66 -38.66
CA GLY A 730 -4.70 -10.46 -38.42
C GLY A 730 -4.96 -9.80 -37.06
N HIS A 731 -5.64 -10.48 -36.14
CA HIS A 731 -5.86 -10.00 -34.77
C HIS A 731 -4.77 -10.50 -33.82
N VAL A 732 -4.40 -9.66 -32.85
CA VAL A 732 -3.49 -10.04 -31.78
C VAL A 732 -4.24 -10.96 -30.81
N VAL A 733 -3.70 -12.16 -30.58
CA VAL A 733 -4.22 -13.08 -29.55
C VAL A 733 -3.58 -12.69 -28.23
N GLU A 734 -4.35 -12.01 -27.38
CA GLU A 734 -3.88 -11.51 -26.09
C GLU A 734 -3.57 -12.64 -25.08
N ASP A 735 -4.09 -13.85 -25.30
CA ASP A 735 -3.81 -15.05 -24.49
C ASP A 735 -2.42 -15.66 -24.73
N VAL A 736 -1.68 -15.18 -25.74
CA VAL A 736 -0.33 -15.66 -26.05
C VAL A 736 0.73 -14.65 -25.63
N PHE A 737 1.60 -15.09 -24.73
CA PHE A 737 2.83 -14.40 -24.36
C PHE A 737 3.95 -14.89 -25.27
N ALA A 738 4.56 -13.99 -26.03
CA ALA A 738 5.69 -14.29 -26.89
C ALA A 738 6.76 -13.22 -26.70
N TYR A 739 7.98 -13.61 -26.32
CA TYR A 739 9.07 -12.66 -26.11
C TYR A 739 10.43 -13.32 -26.29
N SER A 740 11.42 -12.51 -26.67
CA SER A 740 12.82 -12.93 -26.73
C SER A 740 13.68 -12.12 -25.78
N ASN A 741 14.81 -12.71 -25.41
CA ASN A 741 15.89 -12.01 -24.75
C ASN A 741 17.23 -12.63 -25.19
N ARG A 742 18.32 -11.89 -24.98
CA ARG A 742 19.67 -12.36 -25.27
C ARG A 742 20.68 -11.74 -24.33
N ALA A 743 21.73 -12.49 -24.07
CA ALA A 743 22.88 -12.06 -23.30
C ALA A 743 24.14 -12.77 -23.78
N ASP A 744 25.28 -12.13 -23.58
CA ASP A 744 26.58 -12.78 -23.74
C ASP A 744 26.79 -13.80 -22.62
N ASP A 745 27.15 -15.03 -22.99
CA ASP A 745 27.64 -16.01 -22.04
C ASP A 745 29.11 -15.72 -21.73
N ALA A 746 29.34 -15.23 -20.50
CA ALA A 746 30.67 -14.87 -20.02
C ALA A 746 31.68 -16.03 -20.05
N SER A 747 31.22 -17.29 -20.00
CA SER A 747 32.09 -18.47 -19.98
C SER A 747 32.59 -18.88 -21.37
N THR A 748 31.74 -18.74 -22.39
CA THR A 748 32.05 -19.12 -23.78
C THR A 748 32.38 -17.92 -24.67
N GLY A 749 32.02 -16.70 -24.24
CA GLY A 749 32.07 -15.48 -25.05
C GLY A 749 31.07 -15.48 -26.21
N SER A 750 30.13 -16.43 -26.23
CA SER A 750 29.10 -16.53 -27.27
C SER A 750 27.84 -15.80 -26.84
N GLU A 751 27.17 -15.15 -27.78
CA GLU A 751 25.87 -14.57 -27.52
C GLU A 751 24.80 -15.66 -27.53
N GLN A 752 24.00 -15.71 -26.48
CA GLN A 752 22.92 -16.66 -26.31
C GLN A 752 21.58 -15.94 -26.45
N ALA A 753 20.66 -16.51 -27.21
CA ALA A 753 19.30 -15.99 -27.40
C ALA A 753 18.26 -17.01 -26.95
N ALA A 754 17.11 -16.52 -26.51
CA ALA A 754 15.95 -17.32 -26.15
C ALA A 754 14.68 -16.73 -26.76
N LEU A 755 13.75 -17.59 -27.17
CA LEU A 755 12.38 -17.21 -27.54
C LEU A 755 11.39 -18.04 -26.74
N VAL A 756 10.60 -17.37 -25.90
CA VAL A 756 9.59 -17.99 -25.04
C VAL A 756 8.22 -17.69 -25.60
N ILE A 757 7.40 -18.72 -25.74
CA ILE A 757 6.03 -18.62 -26.21
C ILE A 757 5.14 -19.44 -25.29
N TYR A 758 4.07 -18.85 -24.77
CA TYR A 758 3.14 -19.52 -23.89
C TYR A 758 1.70 -19.07 -24.15
N HIS A 759 0.80 -20.04 -24.28
CA HIS A 759 -0.63 -19.83 -24.42
C HIS A 759 -1.33 -20.02 -23.08
N ASN A 760 -1.64 -18.94 -22.34
CA ASN A 760 -2.31 -19.04 -21.04
C ASN A 760 -3.83 -19.17 -21.16
N LYS A 761 -4.30 -20.19 -21.89
CA LYS A 761 -5.74 -20.43 -22.08
C LYS A 761 -6.03 -21.91 -22.27
N PHE A 762 -7.18 -22.33 -21.78
CA PHE A 762 -7.76 -23.61 -22.18
C PHE A 762 -8.44 -23.50 -23.55
N GLY A 763 -7.64 -23.64 -24.61
CA GLY A 763 -8.08 -23.67 -26.00
C GLY A 763 -6.90 -23.80 -26.96
N ASP A 764 -7.18 -23.94 -28.25
CA ASP A 764 -6.14 -24.03 -29.28
C ASP A 764 -6.03 -22.72 -30.05
N THR A 765 -4.81 -22.35 -30.44
CA THR A 765 -4.55 -21.17 -31.27
C THR A 765 -3.36 -21.42 -32.19
N ARG A 766 -3.25 -20.60 -33.24
CA ARG A 766 -2.14 -20.66 -34.20
C ARG A 766 -1.95 -19.30 -34.86
N GLY A 767 -0.71 -19.00 -35.21
CA GLY A 767 -0.39 -17.66 -35.66
C GLY A 767 1.09 -17.42 -35.86
N TRP A 768 1.41 -16.15 -36.09
CA TRP A 768 2.74 -15.68 -36.45
C TRP A 768 3.27 -14.70 -35.42
N ILE A 769 4.57 -14.78 -35.15
CA ILE A 769 5.34 -13.83 -34.36
C ILE A 769 6.36 -13.18 -35.29
N LYS A 770 6.33 -11.85 -35.44
CA LYS A 770 7.23 -11.13 -36.35
C LYS A 770 7.81 -9.85 -35.78
N GLU A 771 6.96 -8.95 -35.28
CA GLU A 771 7.38 -7.62 -34.80
C GLU A 771 7.08 -7.44 -33.32
N SER A 772 7.99 -6.74 -32.63
CA SER A 772 7.82 -6.41 -31.22
C SER A 772 6.69 -5.39 -31.02
N ALA A 773 6.13 -5.37 -29.81
CA ALA A 773 5.46 -4.22 -29.27
C ALA A 773 6.43 -3.02 -29.20
N SER A 774 5.89 -1.81 -29.17
CA SER A 774 6.71 -0.60 -29.02
C SER A 774 7.32 -0.53 -27.62
N PHE A 775 8.56 -0.06 -27.53
CA PHE A 775 9.24 0.22 -26.27
C PHE A 775 10.09 1.48 -26.36
N MET A 776 10.39 2.08 -25.22
CA MET A 776 11.17 3.31 -25.13
C MET A 776 12.66 3.04 -25.25
N VAL A 777 13.35 3.82 -26.08
CA VAL A 777 14.82 3.88 -26.12
C VAL A 777 15.26 5.28 -25.74
N LYS A 778 16.21 5.36 -24.82
CA LYS A 778 16.87 6.60 -24.38
C LYS A 778 18.29 6.62 -24.92
N ALA A 779 18.56 7.45 -25.92
CA ALA A 779 19.87 7.53 -26.56
C ALA A 779 20.25 8.99 -26.86
N GLY A 780 21.44 9.42 -26.43
CA GLY A 780 21.94 10.77 -26.72
C GLY A 780 21.15 11.92 -26.07
N GLY A 781 20.28 11.63 -25.10
CA GLY A 781 19.39 12.61 -24.46
C GLY A 781 18.00 12.72 -25.12
N ASP A 782 17.76 12.01 -26.22
CA ASP A 782 16.45 11.90 -26.87
C ASP A 782 15.72 10.61 -26.43
N GLU A 783 14.39 10.70 -26.36
CA GLU A 783 13.49 9.59 -26.05
C GLU A 783 12.57 9.31 -27.24
N TYR A 784 12.55 8.08 -27.73
CA TYR A 784 11.69 7.69 -28.84
C TYR A 784 11.25 6.23 -28.75
N LEU A 785 10.07 5.94 -29.28
CA LEU A 785 9.52 4.60 -29.34
C LEU A 785 10.04 3.86 -30.57
N VAL A 786 10.50 2.63 -30.37
CA VAL A 786 10.97 1.75 -31.44
C VAL A 786 10.22 0.43 -31.44
N LYS A 787 10.26 -0.26 -32.58
CA LYS A 787 9.92 -1.67 -32.73
C LYS A 787 11.10 -2.39 -33.34
N ARG A 788 11.25 -3.68 -33.05
CA ARG A 788 12.26 -4.55 -33.65
C ARG A 788 11.62 -5.81 -34.20
N SER A 789 12.22 -6.35 -35.24
CA SER A 789 11.83 -7.63 -35.83
C SER A 789 12.29 -8.82 -34.96
N LEU A 790 11.72 -10.00 -35.22
CA LEU A 790 12.12 -11.25 -34.59
C LEU A 790 13.59 -11.59 -34.91
N VAL A 791 14.02 -11.41 -36.16
CA VAL A 791 15.41 -11.65 -36.56
C VAL A 791 16.40 -10.71 -35.87
N GLU A 792 16.02 -9.45 -35.61
CA GLU A 792 16.82 -8.55 -34.78
C GLU A 792 16.93 -9.05 -33.32
N GLY A 793 15.82 -9.52 -32.75
CA GLY A 793 15.79 -10.04 -31.38
C GLY A 793 16.64 -11.28 -31.17
N LEU A 794 16.69 -12.17 -32.17
CA LEU A 794 17.46 -13.42 -32.13
C LEU A 794 18.90 -13.27 -32.63
N ASN A 795 19.36 -12.05 -32.88
CA ASN A 795 20.66 -11.75 -33.51
C ASN A 795 20.88 -12.53 -34.83
N LEU A 796 19.88 -12.52 -35.70
CA LEU A 796 19.93 -13.13 -37.04
C LEU A 796 19.97 -12.10 -38.17
N LEU A 797 19.80 -10.81 -37.85
CA LEU A 797 19.80 -9.74 -38.86
C LEU A 797 21.12 -9.73 -39.65
N GLY A 798 21.01 -9.81 -40.98
CA GLY A 798 22.15 -9.81 -41.90
C GLY A 798 22.92 -11.14 -41.99
N LYS A 799 22.41 -12.21 -41.36
CA LYS A 799 22.91 -13.58 -41.55
C LYS A 799 22.14 -14.26 -42.70
N GLU A 800 22.79 -15.18 -43.40
CA GLU A 800 22.21 -15.96 -44.51
C GLU A 800 22.14 -17.46 -44.14
N GLY A 801 21.35 -18.24 -44.89
CA GLY A 801 21.15 -19.67 -44.67
C GLY A 801 20.00 -20.00 -43.71
N TYR A 802 20.23 -20.96 -42.82
CA TYR A 802 19.21 -21.52 -41.93
C TYR A 802 19.62 -21.37 -40.47
N VAL A 803 18.64 -21.41 -39.58
CA VAL A 803 18.86 -21.43 -38.13
C VAL A 803 18.28 -22.70 -37.53
N ILE A 804 19.09 -23.39 -36.73
CA ILE A 804 18.68 -24.53 -35.91
C ILE A 804 18.54 -24.05 -34.47
N PHE A 805 17.51 -24.49 -33.77
CA PHE A 805 17.27 -24.19 -32.36
C PHE A 805 16.52 -25.33 -31.69
N ARG A 806 16.59 -25.40 -30.37
CA ARG A 806 16.00 -26.49 -29.58
C ARG A 806 14.89 -25.96 -28.68
N ASP A 807 13.78 -26.69 -28.61
CA ASP A 807 12.75 -26.46 -27.59
C ASP A 807 13.09 -27.23 -26.32
N LEU A 808 13.32 -26.53 -25.22
CA LEU A 808 13.61 -27.15 -23.93
C LEU A 808 12.48 -28.07 -23.46
N VAL A 809 11.23 -27.71 -23.76
CA VAL A 809 10.04 -28.36 -23.18
C VAL A 809 9.77 -29.71 -23.83
N THR A 810 9.88 -29.77 -25.16
CA THR A 810 9.68 -31.01 -25.94
C THR A 810 10.98 -31.77 -26.18
N GLY A 811 12.13 -31.11 -26.01
CA GLY A 811 13.45 -31.65 -26.31
C GLY A 811 13.82 -31.64 -27.79
N LEU A 812 12.88 -31.30 -28.68
CA LEU A 812 13.02 -31.35 -30.14
C LEU A 812 13.84 -30.17 -30.68
N GLU A 813 14.59 -30.42 -31.73
CA GLU A 813 15.26 -29.41 -32.55
C GLU A 813 14.39 -29.03 -33.75
N TYR A 814 14.49 -27.77 -34.16
CA TYR A 814 13.78 -27.17 -35.29
C TYR A 814 14.78 -26.45 -36.19
N ILE A 815 14.52 -26.46 -37.49
CA ILE A 815 15.27 -25.69 -38.50
C ILE A 815 14.34 -24.74 -39.23
N ARG A 816 14.78 -23.51 -39.49
CA ARG A 816 14.03 -22.50 -40.25
C ARG A 816 14.95 -21.72 -41.19
N SER A 817 14.43 -21.32 -42.35
CA SER A 817 15.10 -20.35 -43.21
C SER A 817 15.14 -18.98 -42.53
N ILE A 818 16.30 -18.32 -42.55
CA ILE A 818 16.44 -16.97 -42.00
C ILE A 818 15.66 -15.95 -42.86
N GLU A 819 15.64 -16.14 -44.19
CA GLU A 819 14.85 -15.34 -45.12
C GLU A 819 13.34 -15.41 -44.79
N GLU A 820 12.82 -16.61 -44.52
CA GLU A 820 11.41 -16.76 -44.13
C GLU A 820 11.11 -16.08 -42.78
N LEU A 821 12.01 -16.19 -41.80
CA LEU A 821 11.85 -15.52 -40.51
C LEU A 821 11.85 -13.99 -40.65
N GLU A 822 12.62 -13.44 -41.59
CA GLU A 822 12.63 -12.01 -41.89
C GLU A 822 11.35 -11.56 -42.61
N GLU A 823 10.90 -12.31 -43.62
CA GLU A 823 9.73 -11.96 -44.42
C GLU A 823 8.40 -12.18 -43.70
N LYS A 824 8.23 -13.32 -43.02
CA LYS A 824 6.95 -13.74 -42.42
C LYS A 824 6.98 -13.80 -40.90
N GLY A 825 8.15 -14.03 -40.30
CA GLY A 825 8.28 -14.34 -38.87
C GLY A 825 8.20 -15.85 -38.60
N LEU A 826 7.94 -16.21 -37.35
CA LEU A 826 7.82 -17.61 -36.91
C LEU A 826 6.34 -18.00 -36.77
N TYR A 827 5.93 -19.05 -37.48
CA TYR A 827 4.62 -19.68 -37.31
C TYR A 827 4.65 -20.73 -36.19
N VAL A 828 3.62 -20.70 -35.33
CA VAL A 828 3.50 -21.61 -34.18
C VAL A 828 2.04 -22.02 -34.00
N GLU A 829 1.82 -23.29 -33.66
CA GLU A 829 0.53 -23.84 -33.23
C GLU A 829 0.61 -24.21 -31.75
N LEU A 830 -0.39 -23.80 -30.97
CA LEU A 830 -0.40 -23.91 -29.52
C LEU A 830 -1.72 -24.50 -29.06
N ASN A 831 -1.67 -25.66 -28.41
CA ASN A 831 -2.80 -26.25 -27.71
C ASN A 831 -3.05 -25.52 -26.36
N ALA A 832 -4.03 -26.02 -25.61
CA ALA A 832 -4.34 -25.52 -24.27
C ALA A 832 -3.11 -25.52 -23.36
N TYR A 833 -2.78 -24.36 -22.79
CA TYR A 833 -1.63 -24.18 -21.89
C TYR A 833 -0.26 -24.59 -22.46
N GLN A 834 -0.14 -24.75 -23.78
CA GLN A 834 1.12 -25.14 -24.40
C GLN A 834 2.14 -24.02 -24.32
N ARG A 835 3.39 -24.40 -24.07
CA ARG A 835 4.55 -23.52 -24.04
C ARG A 835 5.70 -24.08 -24.86
N HIS A 836 6.49 -23.18 -25.46
CA HIS A 836 7.76 -23.46 -26.10
C HIS A 836 8.82 -22.54 -25.51
N VAL A 837 10.00 -23.09 -25.26
CA VAL A 837 11.19 -22.32 -24.88
C VAL A 837 12.29 -22.69 -25.85
N PHE A 838 12.40 -21.91 -26.93
CA PHE A 838 13.43 -22.12 -27.94
C PHE A 838 14.75 -21.49 -27.48
N LEU A 839 15.80 -22.31 -27.47
CA LEU A 839 17.15 -22.01 -27.01
C LEU A 839 18.18 -22.52 -28.04
N ASP A 840 19.46 -22.28 -27.75
CA ASP A 840 20.60 -22.89 -28.46
C ASP A 840 20.59 -22.59 -29.97
N PHE A 841 20.25 -21.36 -30.36
CA PHE A 841 20.20 -20.91 -31.75
C PHE A 841 21.59 -20.99 -32.41
N ARG A 842 21.70 -21.74 -33.50
CA ARG A 842 22.91 -21.87 -34.33
C ARG A 842 22.58 -21.62 -35.80
N VAL A 843 23.38 -20.79 -36.46
CA VAL A 843 23.25 -20.54 -37.90
C VAL A 843 24.06 -21.58 -38.66
N VAL A 844 23.45 -22.14 -39.70
CA VAL A 844 24.03 -23.12 -40.61
C VAL A 844 23.86 -22.64 -42.05
N ASP A 845 24.72 -23.14 -42.94
CA ASP A 845 24.79 -22.69 -44.33
C ASP A 845 23.73 -23.36 -45.23
N GLU A 846 23.80 -23.05 -46.54
CA GLU A 846 22.86 -23.52 -47.56
C GLU A 846 22.82 -25.04 -47.76
N THR A 847 23.80 -25.78 -47.24
CA THR A 847 23.75 -27.25 -47.33
C THR A 847 22.46 -27.77 -46.67
N TRP A 848 22.03 -27.16 -45.55
CA TRP A 848 20.86 -27.55 -44.75
C TRP A 848 19.48 -27.34 -45.39
N ARG A 849 19.44 -26.90 -46.65
CA ARG A 849 18.21 -26.60 -47.38
C ARG A 849 17.27 -27.78 -47.50
N GLU A 850 17.77 -28.95 -47.88
CA GLU A 850 16.92 -30.11 -48.18
C GLU A 850 16.24 -30.62 -46.90
N VAL A 851 17.00 -30.76 -45.82
CA VAL A 851 16.45 -31.08 -44.48
C VAL A 851 15.38 -30.07 -44.07
N CYS A 852 15.61 -28.77 -44.26
CA CYS A 852 14.61 -27.76 -43.93
C CYS A 852 13.31 -27.91 -44.74
N ILE A 853 13.40 -28.27 -46.02
CA ILE A 853 12.24 -28.47 -46.90
C ILE A 853 11.50 -29.75 -46.51
N VAL A 854 12.21 -30.86 -46.31
CA VAL A 854 11.62 -32.17 -45.98
C VAL A 854 10.88 -32.11 -44.65
N LEU A 855 11.49 -31.52 -43.62
CA LEU A 855 10.87 -31.40 -42.30
C LEU A 855 9.68 -30.43 -42.31
N ASN A 856 9.64 -29.46 -43.23
CA ASN A 856 8.54 -28.51 -43.43
C ASN A 856 8.00 -27.94 -42.11
N GLY A 857 8.91 -27.56 -41.22
CA GLY A 857 8.58 -26.98 -39.93
C GLY A 857 8.46 -27.96 -38.74
N ALA A 858 8.45 -29.27 -38.98
CA ALA A 858 8.40 -30.29 -37.93
C ALA A 858 9.67 -30.26 -37.05
N GLY A 859 9.49 -30.61 -35.77
CA GLY A 859 10.59 -30.80 -34.83
C GLY A 859 11.05 -32.26 -34.81
N VAL A 860 12.35 -32.48 -34.61
CA VAL A 860 12.98 -33.82 -34.56
C VAL A 860 13.90 -33.95 -33.36
N GLU A 861 14.24 -35.17 -32.95
CA GLU A 861 15.11 -35.37 -31.78
C GLU A 861 16.55 -34.87 -32.01
N SER A 862 17.04 -34.90 -33.26
CA SER A 862 18.39 -34.45 -33.63
C SER A 862 18.46 -34.04 -35.10
N MET A 863 18.66 -32.74 -35.37
CA MET A 863 18.82 -32.22 -36.74
C MET A 863 20.06 -32.79 -37.42
N GLU A 864 21.12 -33.03 -36.66
CA GLU A 864 22.35 -33.64 -37.18
C GLU A 864 22.17 -35.12 -37.56
N GLY A 865 21.14 -35.77 -37.00
CA GLY A 865 20.78 -37.14 -37.37
C GLY A 865 20.10 -37.18 -38.74
N GLU A 866 19.09 -36.31 -38.93
CA GLU A 866 18.37 -36.16 -40.20
C GLU A 866 19.32 -35.73 -41.33
N TRP A 867 20.23 -34.79 -41.06
CA TRP A 867 21.25 -34.36 -42.03
C TRP A 867 22.11 -35.52 -42.56
N LYS A 868 22.57 -36.40 -41.66
CA LYS A 868 23.41 -37.55 -42.05
C LYS A 868 22.62 -38.61 -42.81
N VAL A 869 21.32 -38.75 -42.56
CA VAL A 869 20.48 -39.68 -43.32
C VAL A 869 20.30 -39.18 -44.74
N GLU A 870 20.05 -37.89 -44.94
CA GLU A 870 19.98 -37.29 -46.29
C GLU A 870 21.33 -37.36 -47.01
N GLU A 871 22.45 -37.07 -46.34
CA GLU A 871 23.80 -37.19 -46.94
C GLU A 871 24.09 -38.63 -47.40
N ILE A 872 23.64 -39.65 -46.65
CA ILE A 872 23.76 -41.06 -47.04
C ILE A 872 22.84 -41.41 -48.22
N VAL A 873 21.63 -40.83 -48.29
CA VAL A 873 20.70 -41.05 -49.40
C VAL A 873 21.19 -40.37 -50.69
N GLU A 874 21.77 -39.17 -50.61
CA GLU A 874 22.43 -38.52 -51.74
C GLU A 874 23.67 -39.30 -52.23
N ASP A 875 24.45 -39.90 -51.32
CA ASP A 875 25.59 -40.75 -51.66
C ASP A 875 25.15 -42.10 -52.30
N ASP A 876 24.05 -42.72 -51.84
CA ASP A 876 23.48 -43.96 -52.43
C ASP A 876 22.77 -43.70 -53.78
N GLU A 877 22.11 -42.55 -53.96
CA GLU A 877 21.57 -42.14 -55.28
C GLU A 877 22.66 -41.76 -56.29
N GLY A 878 23.89 -41.51 -55.81
CA GLY A 878 25.10 -41.32 -56.61
C GLY A 878 25.72 -42.60 -57.19
N GLU A 879 25.32 -43.80 -56.74
CA GLU A 879 25.90 -45.08 -57.19
C GLU A 879 24.99 -45.96 -58.08
N GLU A 880 23.74 -45.59 -58.36
CA GLU A 880 22.88 -46.35 -59.30
C GLU A 880 22.88 -45.79 -60.74
N GLU A 881 24.00 -45.98 -61.45
CA GLU A 881 23.97 -46.13 -62.92
C GLU A 881 24.64 -47.45 -63.36
N VAL A 882 23.82 -48.29 -64.02
CA VAL A 882 24.14 -49.42 -64.93
C VAL A 882 24.21 -50.84 -64.34
N GLU A 883 23.12 -51.62 -64.52
CA GLU A 883 23.11 -52.77 -65.46
C GLU A 883 21.69 -53.34 -65.66
N GLU A 884 21.10 -53.10 -66.84
CA GLU A 884 19.98 -53.89 -67.36
C GLU A 884 20.43 -55.33 -67.66
N LYS A 885 19.83 -56.33 -67.01
CA LYS A 885 19.75 -57.71 -67.52
C LYS A 885 18.39 -58.35 -67.31
N LYS A 886 17.72 -58.59 -68.45
CA LYS A 886 16.55 -59.44 -68.65
C LYS A 886 16.70 -60.82 -68.00
N THR A 887 15.66 -61.34 -67.33
CA THR A 887 15.08 -62.67 -67.62
C THR A 887 13.70 -62.91 -66.98
N GLU A 888 12.93 -63.78 -67.63
CA GLU A 888 11.52 -64.11 -67.48
C GLU A 888 11.11 -64.97 -66.25
N LYS A 889 9.79 -64.93 -65.96
CA LYS A 889 8.90 -66.02 -65.45
C LYS A 889 9.09 -66.54 -64.02
N SER A 890 8.09 -66.31 -63.15
CA SER A 890 6.96 -67.22 -62.89
C SER A 890 6.34 -66.95 -61.50
N SER A 891 5.01 -66.86 -61.46
CA SER A 891 4.17 -67.08 -60.27
C SER A 891 4.37 -68.52 -59.76
N PRO A 892 4.09 -68.87 -58.47
CA PRO A 892 2.71 -68.81 -57.98
C PRO A 892 2.47 -68.73 -56.44
N THR A 893 1.19 -68.47 -56.12
CA THR A 893 0.36 -68.91 -54.97
C THR A 893 0.63 -68.51 -53.51
N GLU A 894 -0.46 -68.02 -52.92
CA GLU A 894 -0.96 -68.08 -51.54
C GLU A 894 -0.41 -69.21 -50.64
N LEU A 895 -0.18 -68.91 -49.36
CA LEU A 895 -0.88 -69.59 -48.26
C LEU A 895 -0.63 -68.93 -46.89
N GLN A 896 -1.72 -68.84 -46.13
CA GLN A 896 -1.87 -68.54 -44.71
C GLN A 896 -0.93 -69.39 -43.83
N THR A 897 -0.52 -68.92 -42.63
CA THR A 897 -1.16 -69.19 -41.32
C THR A 897 -0.28 -68.68 -40.16
N GLN A 898 -0.94 -67.97 -39.23
CA GLN A 898 -0.71 -67.77 -37.78
C GLN A 898 0.61 -68.27 -37.13
N GLN A 899 1.28 -67.37 -36.40
CA GLN A 899 1.17 -67.28 -34.93
C GLN A 899 1.59 -65.89 -34.43
#